data_AF-A0A819X5T1-F1
#
_entry.id   AF-A0A819X5T1-F1
#
_cell.length_a   1.000
_cell.length_b   1.000
_cell.length_c   1.000
_cell.angle_alpha   90.00
_cell.angle_beta   90.00
_cell.angle_gamma   90.00
#
_symmetry.space_group_name_H-M   'P 1'
#
loop_
_entity.id
_entity.type
_entity.pdbx_description
1 polymer ?
#
loop_
_entity_poly.entity_id
_entity_poly.type
_entity_poly.pdbx_seq_one_letter_code
_entity_poly.pdbx_strand_id
1 'polypeptide(L)'
;MIVKRSFPEGDNDKQIIIICFHPNNEIEDMKKQLNQMNNHVVFHTELESCISLIQSIKNEKIFLSIFDTYVSELVSHIDIFQQVHSIFIFYTKPEDFKYLFHEQLNIIGVYHRLDFFYSALEEQIHLIAEQFFQWTFYDQTNFCKRDLSKQSSDFLWMQLFHDAISYFPHDEQAKEDMMNSFRLYADEKLYQSNDAIQWYLNNLFLRKLITKSLQRKDIDQLYRLRYFLVDLIENLTRERRTENVVIYQQIKLSKHELNHFRQKQGQIISMKGFLLVKQDIVLPQRSDLIHVHLEIKCNLKEYQNKNEVLFDLNTTFQLENIEENDQRFLIQLTAINYGQMIKEKYLTDTHRQIENLSIPIIFSKLMCDMNEWNQSRKYLQYLLIHSNEQDLPWIEYFIGETFYEIGQLNEARLCYDRAMKTNQINLQDSAVVLSAIGKVLYSQGKYEEAYDFYQQALTIQKQFYPSDHAHIANSLDDIGLVFGRRLQYDQALDFLQQALEIREKYYENFHVDIAISLNNISEILTDQRNYDQALEYQKRAMSICKEYYPSNHTYIAFLLFRIGSILYHQEIFEESLNLSQQVLTIMKNLRSSGHLDVACTLTHIAHIRCGQGMHEESLQLYQQVLALLVQYYSSDHLDIVHALINIGYTLLNGKENPELALNVFQKSLTMLERSYPSYHAHIASNLNLIGNALRKQTKFDQALEIYNRALKMQEDYYSPKHIELVDTLTNISHTLSSQEKVDQALLFCQRTLTIQQNDYSSDHINISYTFNNMGNLMEKKKEFTQAIQFHQQPLAIQKKCFPLGHSTIIATLKFIGTVFKNQCQYDQALEYYKQALDINEKCFPSNHVQLASNFISIGAVLSAQEKFTEALDFQNRALAIREKNYPSDHVFIAHTLTHVARTLFNQKTYHQALESYQRAINIYEKCYPSDHTDIISNLNNIGDVLYRLDKYDEALTYHEQALA
;
A
#
# COMPACT_ATOMS: atom_id res chain seq x y z
N MET A 1 17.97 -13.25 -1.41
CA MET A 1 17.64 -14.68 -1.67
C MET A 1 16.69 -14.70 -2.86
N ILE A 2 17.10 -15.31 -3.98
CA ILE A 2 16.36 -15.24 -5.26
C ILE A 2 15.14 -16.17 -5.17
N VAL A 3 13.95 -15.60 -5.00
CA VAL A 3 12.69 -16.34 -5.11
C VAL A 3 12.39 -16.54 -6.59
N LYS A 4 12.26 -17.81 -7.00
CA LYS A 4 11.92 -18.24 -8.36
C LYS A 4 10.68 -17.51 -8.87
N ARG A 5 10.85 -16.69 -9.90
CA ARG A 5 9.79 -16.34 -10.85
C ARG A 5 9.68 -17.52 -11.82
N SER A 6 8.60 -18.30 -11.75
CA SER A 6 8.25 -19.23 -12.84
C SER A 6 7.32 -18.48 -13.78
N PHE A 7 7.82 -18.14 -14.97
CA PHE A 7 6.99 -17.65 -16.07
C PHE A 7 6.15 -18.80 -16.64
N PRO A 8 4.95 -18.54 -17.18
CA PRO A 8 4.34 -19.49 -18.10
C PRO A 8 5.24 -19.57 -19.34
N GLU A 9 5.75 -20.77 -19.64
CA GLU A 9 6.49 -21.08 -20.87
C GLU A 9 5.62 -20.69 -22.08
N GLY A 10 5.88 -19.52 -22.65
CA GLY A 10 5.26 -19.04 -23.88
C GLY A 10 6.35 -18.76 -24.92
N ASP A 11 6.05 -19.03 -26.19
CA ASP A 11 6.97 -18.97 -27.35
C ASP A 11 7.76 -17.64 -27.57
N ASN A 12 7.62 -16.64 -26.70
CA ASN A 12 8.36 -15.37 -26.76
C ASN A 12 9.85 -15.50 -26.42
N ASP A 13 10.24 -16.50 -25.62
CA ASP A 13 11.65 -16.77 -25.25
C ASP A 13 12.53 -17.12 -26.48
N LYS A 14 11.94 -17.46 -27.62
CA LYS A 14 12.66 -17.85 -28.85
C LYS A 14 12.95 -16.69 -29.81
N GLN A 15 12.62 -15.43 -29.48
CA GLN A 15 12.76 -14.28 -30.39
C GLN A 15 13.85 -13.26 -30.01
N ILE A 16 14.45 -13.34 -28.82
CA ILE A 16 15.41 -12.33 -28.31
C ILE A 16 16.70 -13.00 -27.84
N ILE A 17 17.85 -12.61 -28.41
CA ILE A 17 19.19 -12.99 -27.92
C ILE A 17 19.81 -11.79 -27.20
N ILE A 18 20.23 -11.99 -25.95
CA ILE A 18 21.01 -10.99 -25.22
C ILE A 18 22.49 -11.31 -25.40
N ILE A 19 23.23 -10.44 -26.10
CA ILE A 19 24.67 -10.54 -26.26
C ILE A 19 25.33 -9.55 -25.31
N CYS A 20 26.17 -10.04 -24.40
CA CYS A 20 26.90 -9.22 -23.45
C CYS A 20 28.39 -9.21 -23.83
N PHE A 21 28.89 -8.04 -24.21
CA PHE A 21 30.30 -7.83 -24.48
C PHE A 21 31.01 -7.31 -23.23
N HIS A 22 31.84 -8.17 -22.61
CA HIS A 22 32.50 -7.91 -21.34
C HIS A 22 33.84 -8.68 -21.23
N PRO A 23 34.96 -8.05 -20.84
CA PRO A 23 36.29 -8.69 -20.87
C PRO A 23 36.57 -9.64 -19.69
N ASN A 24 35.90 -9.48 -18.55
CA ASN A 24 36.19 -10.29 -17.34
C ASN A 24 35.17 -11.42 -17.14
N ASN A 25 35.68 -12.61 -16.84
CA ASN A 25 34.89 -13.82 -16.56
C ASN A 25 34.21 -13.82 -15.18
N GLU A 26 34.56 -12.89 -14.28
CA GLU A 26 34.13 -12.88 -12.88
C GLU A 26 32.98 -11.89 -12.59
N ILE A 27 31.80 -12.15 -13.16
CA ILE A 27 30.55 -11.62 -12.59
C ILE A 27 29.48 -12.71 -12.66
N GLU A 28 29.64 -13.74 -11.83
CA GLU A 28 28.66 -14.84 -11.72
C GLU A 28 27.25 -14.32 -11.39
N ASP A 29 27.15 -13.28 -10.57
CA ASP A 29 25.86 -12.69 -10.18
C ASP A 29 25.11 -12.02 -11.35
N MET A 30 25.84 -11.38 -12.27
CA MET A 30 25.26 -10.77 -13.48
C MET A 30 24.84 -11.84 -14.48
N LYS A 31 25.70 -12.85 -14.71
CA LYS A 31 25.34 -14.03 -15.53
C LYS A 31 24.07 -14.68 -14.98
N LYS A 32 23.98 -14.85 -13.65
CA LYS A 32 22.84 -15.44 -12.97
C LYS A 32 21.57 -14.59 -13.09
N GLN A 33 21.67 -13.27 -12.99
CA GLN A 33 20.52 -12.36 -13.16
C GLN A 33 20.05 -12.27 -14.61
N LEU A 34 20.96 -12.15 -15.59
CA LEU A 34 20.57 -12.10 -17.00
C LEU A 34 19.98 -13.43 -17.48
N ASN A 35 20.53 -14.57 -17.05
CA ASN A 35 19.96 -15.89 -17.32
C ASN A 35 18.61 -16.14 -16.60
N GLN A 36 18.26 -15.33 -15.59
CA GLN A 36 16.90 -15.33 -15.00
C GLN A 36 15.92 -14.49 -15.81
N MET A 37 16.41 -13.53 -16.59
CA MET A 37 15.58 -12.64 -17.42
C MET A 37 15.31 -13.22 -18.80
N ASN A 38 16.26 -13.96 -19.39
CA ASN A 38 16.12 -14.60 -20.68
C ASN A 38 16.99 -15.88 -20.73
N ASN A 39 16.48 -16.93 -21.37
CA ASN A 39 17.20 -18.21 -21.52
C ASN A 39 18.28 -18.18 -22.63
N HIS A 40 18.28 -17.16 -23.50
CA HIS A 40 19.21 -16.98 -24.62
C HIS A 40 20.18 -15.81 -24.39
N VAL A 41 21.09 -15.96 -23.42
CA VAL A 41 22.15 -14.97 -23.12
C VAL A 41 23.52 -15.51 -23.52
N VAL A 42 24.28 -14.73 -24.29
CA VAL A 42 25.61 -15.08 -24.77
C VAL A 42 26.62 -14.02 -24.31
N PHE A 43 27.74 -14.45 -23.76
CA PHE A 43 28.82 -13.58 -23.31
C PHE A 43 30.02 -13.70 -24.26
N HIS A 44 30.56 -12.56 -24.69
CA HIS A 44 31.77 -12.49 -25.50
C HIS A 44 32.81 -11.56 -24.87
N THR A 45 34.07 -11.99 -24.93
CA THR A 45 35.25 -11.23 -24.46
C THR A 45 36.05 -10.62 -25.62
N GLU A 46 35.86 -11.12 -26.85
CA GLU A 46 36.57 -10.67 -28.06
C GLU A 46 35.60 -10.03 -29.06
N LEU A 47 35.93 -8.83 -29.55
CA LEU A 47 35.06 -8.02 -30.40
C LEU A 47 34.79 -8.68 -31.76
N GLU A 48 35.80 -9.26 -32.41
CA GLU A 48 35.65 -9.93 -33.71
C GLU A 48 34.72 -11.15 -33.64
N SER A 49 34.79 -11.90 -32.53
CA SER A 49 33.91 -13.03 -32.25
C SER A 49 32.46 -12.59 -32.02
N CYS A 50 32.27 -11.49 -31.27
CA CYS A 50 30.97 -10.87 -31.04
C CYS A 50 30.34 -10.38 -32.36
N ILE A 51 31.13 -9.72 -33.22
CA ILE A 51 30.72 -9.26 -34.54
C ILE A 51 30.31 -10.43 -35.45
N SER A 52 31.11 -11.50 -35.48
CA SER A 52 30.81 -12.71 -36.27
C SER A 52 29.48 -13.36 -35.84
N LEU A 53 29.23 -13.44 -34.52
CA LEU A 53 27.96 -13.94 -33.99
C LEU A 53 26.80 -13.04 -34.43
N ILE A 54 26.93 -11.73 -34.25
CA ILE A 54 25.91 -10.75 -34.62
C ILE A 54 25.57 -10.85 -36.11
N GLN A 55 26.56 -11.07 -36.99
CA GLN A 55 26.36 -11.27 -38.43
C GLN A 55 25.75 -12.64 -38.80
N SER A 56 25.89 -13.64 -37.94
CA SER A 56 25.33 -14.98 -38.17
C SER A 56 23.84 -15.09 -37.80
N ILE A 57 23.36 -14.24 -36.90
CA ILE A 57 21.97 -14.22 -36.41
C ILE A 57 21.09 -13.52 -37.44
N LYS A 58 20.07 -14.23 -37.97
CA LYS A 58 19.21 -13.72 -39.05
C LYS A 58 17.75 -13.47 -38.67
N ASN A 59 17.23 -14.19 -37.66
CA ASN A 59 15.79 -14.24 -37.37
C ASN A 59 15.43 -13.83 -35.93
N GLU A 60 16.41 -13.45 -35.11
CA GLU A 60 16.22 -13.12 -33.69
C GLU A 60 16.62 -11.66 -33.43
N LYS A 61 15.94 -10.99 -32.50
CA LYS A 61 16.25 -9.62 -32.10
C LYS A 61 17.44 -9.63 -31.15
N ILE A 62 18.50 -8.91 -31.51
CA ILE A 62 19.73 -8.87 -30.70
C ILE A 62 19.67 -7.71 -29.72
N PHE A 63 19.91 -8.01 -28.44
CA PHE A 63 20.08 -7.07 -27.35
C PHE A 63 21.55 -7.05 -26.96
N LEU A 64 22.28 -6.01 -27.35
CA LEU A 64 23.71 -5.91 -27.11
C LEU A 64 23.99 -5.07 -25.85
N SER A 65 24.61 -5.66 -24.84
CA SER A 65 25.03 -4.97 -23.62
C SER A 65 26.55 -4.79 -23.62
N ILE A 66 27.04 -3.58 -23.38
CA ILE A 66 28.47 -3.21 -23.49
C ILE A 66 28.91 -2.50 -22.23
N PHE A 67 30.11 -2.85 -21.73
CA PHE A 67 30.62 -2.37 -20.45
C PHE A 67 31.91 -1.55 -20.59
N ASP A 68 31.97 -0.47 -19.79
CA ASP A 68 33.06 0.48 -19.49
C ASP A 68 34.20 0.59 -20.53
N THR A 69 35.09 -0.39 -20.64
CA THR A 69 36.36 -0.24 -21.37
C THR A 69 36.28 -0.21 -22.90
N TYR A 70 35.12 -0.50 -23.51
CA TYR A 70 35.02 -0.72 -24.97
C TYR A 70 33.96 0.11 -25.70
N VAL A 71 33.37 1.10 -25.03
CA VAL A 71 32.41 2.01 -25.66
C VAL A 71 33.03 2.72 -26.88
N SER A 72 34.32 3.04 -26.82
CA SER A 72 35.09 3.63 -27.93
C SER A 72 35.26 2.68 -29.13
N GLU A 73 35.35 1.36 -28.89
CA GLU A 73 35.45 0.33 -29.94
C GLU A 73 34.11 0.03 -30.60
N LEU A 74 32.99 0.22 -29.88
CA LEU A 74 31.66 0.22 -30.49
C LEU A 74 31.54 1.33 -31.55
N VAL A 75 32.00 2.54 -31.22
CA VAL A 75 31.88 3.72 -32.10
C VAL A 75 32.59 3.49 -33.44
N SER A 76 33.70 2.74 -33.44
CA SER A 76 34.45 2.44 -34.68
C SER A 76 33.83 1.34 -35.55
N HIS A 77 32.87 0.57 -35.04
CA HIS A 77 32.21 -0.56 -35.75
C HIS A 77 30.69 -0.37 -35.88
N ILE A 78 30.25 0.88 -35.79
CA ILE A 78 28.86 1.29 -35.61
C ILE A 78 27.92 0.81 -36.74
N ASP A 79 28.43 0.72 -37.97
CA ASP A 79 27.71 0.23 -39.15
C ASP A 79 27.35 -1.26 -39.05
N ILE A 80 28.20 -2.05 -38.37
CA ILE A 80 28.02 -3.49 -38.23
C ILE A 80 26.91 -3.81 -37.20
N PHE A 81 26.67 -2.91 -36.25
CA PHE A 81 25.65 -3.06 -35.21
C PHE A 81 24.27 -2.52 -35.61
N GLN A 82 24.06 -2.04 -36.84
CA GLN A 82 22.74 -1.57 -37.30
C GLN A 82 21.65 -2.66 -37.25
N GLN A 83 22.04 -3.95 -37.34
CA GLN A 83 21.14 -5.10 -37.24
C GLN A 83 20.78 -5.50 -35.79
N VAL A 84 21.44 -4.89 -34.79
CA VAL A 84 21.13 -5.09 -33.37
C VAL A 84 19.88 -4.29 -33.01
N HIS A 85 18.90 -4.88 -32.34
CA HIS A 85 17.64 -4.19 -32.02
C HIS A 85 17.79 -3.17 -30.88
N SER A 86 18.49 -3.54 -29.81
CA SER A 86 18.66 -2.72 -28.61
C SER A 86 20.10 -2.79 -28.13
N ILE A 87 20.72 -1.65 -27.80
CA ILE A 87 22.07 -1.53 -27.26
C ILE A 87 21.98 -0.88 -25.88
N PHE A 88 22.58 -1.50 -24.88
CA PHE A 88 22.64 -1.01 -23.51
C PHE A 88 24.08 -0.77 -23.13
N ILE A 89 24.39 0.45 -22.71
CA ILE A 89 25.76 0.81 -22.35
C ILE A 89 25.81 0.93 -20.83
N PHE A 90 26.69 0.19 -20.19
CA PHE A 90 27.01 0.37 -18.78
C PHE A 90 28.36 1.07 -18.67
N TYR A 91 28.37 2.29 -18.12
CA TYR A 91 29.56 3.13 -18.07
C TYR A 91 29.60 3.92 -16.75
N THR A 92 30.78 3.99 -16.11
CA THR A 92 30.94 4.59 -14.78
C THR A 92 30.93 6.12 -14.78
N LYS A 93 31.13 6.77 -15.94
CA LYS A 93 31.04 8.24 -16.12
C LYS A 93 30.17 8.65 -17.32
N PRO A 94 28.83 8.63 -17.18
CA PRO A 94 27.91 8.74 -18.33
C PRO A 94 27.94 10.09 -19.07
N GLU A 95 28.54 11.14 -18.49
CA GLU A 95 28.62 12.48 -19.10
C GLU A 95 29.50 12.51 -20.36
N ASP A 96 30.49 11.61 -20.45
CA ASP A 96 31.47 11.56 -21.54
C ASP A 96 30.89 11.02 -22.86
N PHE A 97 29.66 10.48 -22.85
CA PHE A 97 29.06 9.79 -23.99
C PHE A 97 27.61 10.22 -24.29
N LYS A 98 27.19 11.42 -23.82
CA LYS A 98 25.87 11.98 -24.17
C LYS A 98 25.66 12.12 -25.69
N TYR A 99 26.74 12.20 -26.48
CA TYR A 99 26.68 12.22 -27.94
C TYR A 99 26.45 10.85 -28.60
N LEU A 100 26.62 9.72 -27.91
CA LEU A 100 26.34 8.40 -28.48
C LEU A 100 24.84 8.17 -28.72
N PHE A 101 23.99 8.83 -27.92
CA PHE A 101 22.57 8.95 -28.19
C PHE A 101 22.28 9.67 -29.51
N HIS A 102 23.28 10.41 -30.01
CA HIS A 102 23.15 11.21 -31.22
C HIS A 102 23.44 10.48 -32.53
N GLU A 103 23.92 9.23 -32.50
CA GLU A 103 24.32 8.54 -33.75
C GLU A 103 23.61 7.18 -33.99
N GLN A 104 22.98 6.54 -32.98
CA GLN A 104 22.36 5.21 -33.17
C GLN A 104 20.97 5.03 -32.55
N LEU A 105 19.99 4.68 -33.39
CA LEU A 105 18.59 4.42 -33.03
C LEU A 105 18.35 3.24 -32.07
N ASN A 106 19.36 2.39 -31.88
CA ASN A 106 19.23 1.16 -31.10
C ASN A 106 19.77 1.32 -29.67
N ILE A 107 20.51 2.39 -29.33
CA ILE A 107 20.98 2.63 -27.96
C ILE A 107 19.81 3.04 -27.06
N ILE A 108 19.52 2.22 -26.05
CA ILE A 108 18.40 2.40 -25.12
C ILE A 108 18.77 3.35 -23.99
N GLY A 109 20.01 3.28 -23.51
CA GLY A 109 20.48 4.09 -22.40
C GLY A 109 21.94 3.82 -22.04
N VAL A 110 22.52 4.80 -21.34
CA VAL A 110 23.82 4.69 -20.68
C VAL A 110 23.56 4.67 -19.17
N TYR A 111 23.95 3.57 -18.51
CA TYR A 111 23.62 3.30 -17.12
C TYR A 111 24.89 3.27 -16.27
N HIS A 112 24.82 3.90 -15.10
CA HIS A 112 25.91 3.92 -14.11
C HIS A 112 25.59 3.05 -12.88
N ARG A 113 24.39 2.45 -12.83
CA ARG A 113 23.95 1.49 -11.80
C ARG A 113 23.32 0.28 -12.47
N LEU A 114 23.67 -0.91 -11.98
CA LEU A 114 23.20 -2.18 -12.53
C LEU A 114 21.68 -2.34 -12.40
N ASP A 115 21.07 -1.87 -11.31
CA ASP A 115 19.62 -1.97 -11.09
C ASP A 115 18.81 -1.26 -12.20
N PHE A 116 19.26 -0.07 -12.62
CA PHE A 116 18.63 0.68 -13.71
C PHE A 116 18.89 0.05 -15.08
N PHE A 117 20.09 -0.50 -15.28
CA PHE A 117 20.41 -1.28 -16.48
C PHE A 117 19.49 -2.49 -16.61
N TYR A 118 19.32 -3.26 -15.53
CA TYR A 118 18.43 -4.42 -15.49
C TYR A 118 16.97 -4.03 -15.66
N SER A 119 16.52 -2.98 -14.98
CA SER A 119 15.15 -2.48 -15.11
C SER A 119 14.86 -2.06 -16.55
N ALA A 120 15.79 -1.36 -17.21
CA ALA A 120 15.62 -0.94 -18.59
C ALA A 120 15.70 -2.11 -19.58
N LEU A 121 16.54 -3.10 -19.30
CA LEU A 121 16.64 -4.32 -20.11
C LEU A 121 15.37 -5.16 -19.97
N GLU A 122 14.85 -5.34 -18.75
CA GLU A 122 13.57 -5.98 -18.46
C GLU A 122 12.41 -5.21 -19.11
N GLU A 123 12.40 -3.88 -19.02
CA GLU A 123 11.42 -3.03 -19.70
C GLU A 123 11.49 -3.18 -21.23
N GLN A 124 12.68 -3.26 -21.84
CA GLN A 124 12.78 -3.50 -23.28
C GLN A 124 12.37 -4.91 -23.69
N ILE A 125 12.66 -5.93 -22.88
CA ILE A 125 12.17 -7.30 -23.10
C ILE A 125 10.64 -7.29 -23.03
N HIS A 126 10.08 -6.61 -22.03
CA HIS A 126 8.65 -6.41 -21.86
C HIS A 126 8.02 -5.66 -23.05
N LEU A 127 8.64 -4.57 -23.51
CA LEU A 127 8.19 -3.80 -24.68
C LEU A 127 8.20 -4.62 -25.99
N ILE A 128 9.05 -5.63 -26.09
CA ILE A 128 9.06 -6.55 -27.23
C ILE A 128 8.05 -7.68 -27.05
N ALA A 129 7.90 -8.20 -25.83
CA ALA A 129 6.88 -9.19 -25.50
C ALA A 129 5.47 -8.61 -25.63
N GLU A 130 5.31 -7.30 -25.44
CA GLU A 130 4.07 -6.53 -25.57
C GLU A 130 4.04 -5.71 -26.87
N GLN A 131 4.03 -6.35 -28.04
CA GLN A 131 3.72 -5.67 -29.31
C GLN A 131 2.30 -5.02 -29.36
N PHE A 132 1.53 -5.12 -28.26
CA PHE A 132 0.26 -4.46 -27.97
C PHE A 132 0.32 -2.92 -27.84
N PHE A 133 1.48 -2.28 -27.69
CA PHE A 133 1.56 -0.85 -27.35
C PHE A 133 1.15 0.16 -28.43
N GLN A 134 0.85 -0.26 -29.65
CA GLN A 134 0.37 0.68 -30.65
C GLN A 134 -1.10 1.08 -30.47
N TRP A 135 -1.90 0.24 -29.81
CA TRP A 135 -3.36 0.38 -29.81
C TRP A 135 -3.91 0.50 -28.39
N THR A 136 -4.80 1.46 -28.19
CA THR A 136 -5.62 1.61 -26.98
C THR A 136 -7.05 1.23 -27.33
N PHE A 137 -7.62 0.24 -26.65
CA PHE A 137 -8.99 -0.22 -26.86
C PHE A 137 -9.92 0.41 -25.83
N TYR A 138 -11.12 0.77 -26.26
CA TYR A 138 -12.07 1.51 -25.46
C TYR A 138 -13.51 1.03 -25.67
N ASP A 139 -14.16 0.73 -24.56
CA ASP A 139 -15.55 0.27 -24.52
C ASP A 139 -16.52 1.47 -24.51
N GLN A 140 -17.25 1.64 -25.62
CA GLN A 140 -18.21 2.73 -25.80
C GLN A 140 -19.47 2.58 -24.93
N THR A 141 -19.78 1.38 -24.40
CA THR A 141 -21.12 1.11 -23.84
C THR A 141 -21.38 1.74 -22.46
N ASN A 142 -20.34 2.11 -21.71
CA ASN A 142 -20.50 2.55 -20.30
C ASN A 142 -19.65 3.77 -19.89
N PHE A 143 -19.13 4.53 -20.86
CA PHE A 143 -18.22 5.64 -20.54
C PHE A 143 -18.86 6.77 -19.72
N CYS A 144 -20.18 6.96 -19.84
CA CYS A 144 -20.90 7.96 -19.07
C CYS A 144 -20.81 7.71 -17.56
N LYS A 145 -20.72 6.43 -17.16
CA LYS A 145 -20.70 6.00 -15.75
C LYS A 145 -19.30 5.74 -15.20
N ARG A 146 -18.26 5.81 -16.03
CA ARG A 146 -16.89 5.48 -15.61
C ARG A 146 -16.10 6.73 -15.31
N ASP A 147 -15.20 6.61 -14.35
CA ASP A 147 -14.12 7.58 -14.12
C ASP A 147 -13.10 7.44 -15.26
N LEU A 148 -13.16 8.38 -16.20
CA LEU A 148 -12.34 8.35 -17.41
C LEU A 148 -10.85 8.55 -17.10
N SER A 149 -10.51 9.27 -16.02
CA SER A 149 -9.12 9.52 -15.62
C SER A 149 -8.37 8.26 -15.22
N LYS A 150 -9.09 7.18 -14.87
CA LYS A 150 -8.50 5.91 -14.42
C LYS A 150 -8.63 4.81 -15.46
N GLN A 151 -9.78 4.67 -16.11
CA GLN A 151 -10.02 3.58 -17.06
C GLN A 151 -9.62 3.89 -18.49
N SER A 152 -9.49 5.17 -18.82
CA SER A 152 -9.34 5.65 -20.20
C SER A 152 -8.23 6.69 -20.28
N SER A 153 -7.32 6.62 -19.32
CA SER A 153 -6.28 7.58 -19.07
C SER A 153 -5.31 7.68 -20.23
N ASP A 154 -4.84 6.55 -20.78
CA ASP A 154 -3.99 6.51 -21.99
C ASP A 154 -4.68 7.12 -23.21
N PHE A 155 -5.97 6.87 -23.37
CA PHE A 155 -6.77 7.43 -24.45
C PHE A 155 -6.90 8.95 -24.31
N LEU A 156 -7.34 9.41 -23.13
CA LEU A 156 -7.47 10.83 -22.81
C LEU A 156 -6.13 11.55 -22.86
N TRP A 157 -5.05 10.89 -22.47
CA TRP A 157 -3.70 11.45 -22.50
C TRP A 157 -3.35 11.87 -23.92
N MET A 158 -3.57 11.00 -24.92
CA MET A 158 -3.33 11.36 -26.33
C MET A 158 -4.23 12.51 -26.80
N GLN A 159 -5.53 12.42 -26.48
CA GLN A 159 -6.53 13.39 -26.92
C GLN A 159 -6.31 14.79 -26.33
N LEU A 160 -5.88 14.88 -25.07
CA LEU A 160 -5.56 16.13 -24.39
C LEU A 160 -4.17 16.63 -24.72
N PHE A 161 -3.18 15.73 -24.91
CA PHE A 161 -1.82 16.12 -25.30
C PHE A 161 -1.82 16.89 -26.63
N HIS A 162 -2.61 16.43 -27.61
CA HIS A 162 -2.81 17.13 -28.88
C HIS A 162 -3.23 18.60 -28.67
N ASP A 163 -4.16 18.86 -27.75
CA ASP A 163 -4.68 20.21 -27.51
C ASP A 163 -3.74 21.02 -26.60
N ALA A 164 -3.12 20.36 -25.63
CA ALA A 164 -2.22 20.97 -24.66
C ALA A 164 -0.92 21.46 -25.32
N ILE A 165 -0.40 20.76 -26.34
CA ILE A 165 0.83 21.16 -27.00
C ILE A 165 0.66 22.42 -27.86
N SER A 166 -0.54 22.66 -28.38
CA SER A 166 -0.88 23.90 -29.11
C SER A 166 -0.89 25.15 -28.23
N TYR A 167 -0.84 25.00 -26.91
CA TYR A 167 -0.76 26.13 -25.98
C TYR A 167 0.65 26.75 -25.91
N PHE A 168 1.70 25.98 -26.21
CA PHE A 168 3.07 26.51 -26.16
C PHE A 168 3.33 27.51 -27.30
N PRO A 169 4.06 28.61 -27.03
CA PRO A 169 4.31 29.65 -28.02
C PRO A 169 5.12 29.10 -29.21
N HIS A 170 4.73 29.51 -30.42
CA HIS A 170 5.53 29.34 -31.64
C HIS A 170 6.57 30.44 -31.74
N ASP A 171 7.60 30.36 -30.90
CA ASP A 171 8.70 31.33 -30.88
C ASP A 171 10.01 30.79 -31.47
N GLU A 172 10.91 31.70 -31.82
CA GLU A 172 12.20 31.37 -32.43
C GLU A 172 13.13 30.60 -31.46
N GLN A 173 12.97 30.74 -30.15
CA GLN A 173 13.76 29.98 -29.17
C GLN A 173 13.35 28.51 -29.17
N ALA A 174 12.04 28.23 -29.18
CA ALA A 174 11.50 26.88 -29.30
C ALA A 174 11.93 26.23 -30.63
N LYS A 175 11.94 27.01 -31.71
CA LYS A 175 12.47 26.57 -33.00
C LYS A 175 13.96 26.27 -32.90
N GLU A 176 14.75 27.12 -32.24
CA GLU A 176 16.18 26.91 -32.06
C GLU A 176 16.47 25.70 -31.17
N ASP A 177 15.77 25.50 -30.06
CA ASP A 177 15.90 24.35 -29.16
C ASP A 177 15.62 23.03 -29.90
N MET A 178 14.56 23.03 -30.70
CA MET A 178 14.20 21.94 -31.59
C MET A 178 15.32 21.71 -32.62
N MET A 179 15.76 22.77 -33.33
CA MET A 179 16.81 22.67 -34.34
C MET A 179 18.13 22.22 -33.73
N ASN A 180 18.49 22.66 -32.53
CA ASN A 180 19.65 22.21 -31.77
C ASN A 180 19.57 20.73 -31.44
N SER A 181 18.37 20.25 -31.09
CA SER A 181 18.09 18.83 -30.89
C SER A 181 18.18 18.03 -32.21
N PHE A 182 17.99 18.69 -33.36
CA PHE A 182 18.07 18.12 -34.71
C PHE A 182 19.37 18.34 -35.47
N ARG A 183 20.29 19.21 -35.01
CA ARG A 183 21.52 19.65 -35.72
C ARG A 183 22.41 18.48 -36.13
N LEU A 184 22.24 17.32 -35.51
CA LEU A 184 23.02 16.10 -35.77
C LEU A 184 22.38 15.17 -36.83
N TYR A 185 21.17 15.46 -37.34
CA TYR A 185 20.33 14.47 -38.03
C TYR A 185 19.65 14.92 -39.33
N ALA A 186 19.82 16.18 -39.74
CA ALA A 186 19.31 16.67 -41.01
C ALA A 186 20.32 17.65 -41.61
N ASP A 187 20.63 17.51 -42.91
CA ASP A 187 21.36 18.53 -43.67
C ASP A 187 20.64 19.87 -43.49
N GLU A 188 21.42 20.94 -43.23
CA GLU A 188 20.98 22.32 -42.94
C GLU A 188 20.13 22.96 -44.06
N LYS A 189 18.96 22.40 -44.35
CA LYS A 189 17.87 23.16 -44.96
C LYS A 189 17.14 23.87 -43.82
N LEU A 190 17.00 25.19 -43.93
CA LEU A 190 16.17 25.99 -43.02
C LEU A 190 14.77 25.36 -42.94
N TYR A 191 14.49 24.65 -41.85
CA TYR A 191 13.17 24.11 -41.57
C TYR A 191 12.13 25.25 -41.64
N GLN A 192 11.09 25.06 -42.44
CA GLN A 192 9.96 25.97 -42.57
C GLN A 192 8.72 25.28 -42.04
N SER A 193 7.89 26.01 -41.29
CA SER A 193 6.69 25.46 -40.65
C SER A 193 5.77 24.73 -41.62
N ASN A 194 5.59 25.23 -42.85
CA ASN A 194 4.71 24.59 -43.85
C ASN A 194 5.23 23.24 -44.39
N ASP A 195 6.50 22.89 -44.15
CA ASP A 195 7.13 21.66 -44.66
C ASP A 195 7.06 20.49 -43.66
N ALA A 196 6.43 20.66 -42.50
CA ALA A 196 6.47 19.68 -41.40
C ALA A 196 5.99 18.28 -41.81
N ILE A 197 4.92 18.18 -42.63
CA ILE A 197 4.43 16.90 -43.16
C ILE A 197 5.52 16.23 -44.01
N GLN A 198 6.15 16.97 -44.93
CA GLN A 198 7.19 16.42 -45.80
C GLN A 198 8.44 16.01 -45.00
N TRP A 199 8.81 16.78 -43.97
CA TRP A 199 9.86 16.39 -43.04
C TRP A 199 9.53 15.10 -42.29
N TYR A 200 8.29 14.96 -41.79
CA TYR A 200 7.83 13.73 -41.14
C TYR A 200 7.86 12.53 -42.10
N LEU A 201 7.41 12.69 -43.34
CA LEU A 201 7.36 11.62 -44.35
C LEU A 201 8.75 11.23 -44.90
N ASN A 202 9.69 12.17 -44.95
CA ASN A 202 11.03 11.89 -45.50
C ASN A 202 12.07 11.50 -44.44
N ASN A 203 11.86 11.83 -43.16
CA ASN A 203 12.81 11.53 -42.10
C ASN A 203 12.36 10.35 -41.22
N LEU A 204 12.95 9.17 -41.45
CA LEU A 204 12.63 7.96 -40.68
C LEU A 204 13.02 8.07 -39.19
N PHE A 205 14.11 8.78 -38.87
CA PHE A 205 14.56 8.98 -37.50
C PHE A 205 13.53 9.78 -36.71
N LEU A 206 13.09 10.91 -37.27
CA LEU A 206 12.08 11.78 -36.68
C LEU A 206 10.78 11.03 -36.37
N ARG A 207 10.30 10.19 -37.30
CA ARG A 207 9.12 9.35 -37.06
C ARG A 207 9.31 8.40 -35.89
N LYS A 208 10.44 7.68 -35.86
CA LYS A 208 10.75 6.72 -34.79
C LYS A 208 10.86 7.39 -33.43
N LEU A 209 11.53 8.55 -33.37
CA LEU A 209 11.69 9.34 -32.15
C LEU A 209 10.33 9.78 -31.62
N ILE A 210 9.52 10.45 -32.43
CA ILE A 210 8.17 10.92 -32.05
C ILE A 210 7.29 9.75 -31.59
N THR A 211 7.28 8.65 -32.35
CA THR A 211 6.48 7.47 -32.00
C THR A 211 6.90 6.89 -30.65
N LYS A 212 8.21 6.75 -30.41
CA LYS A 212 8.75 6.23 -29.16
C LYS A 212 8.48 7.17 -27.99
N SER A 213 8.62 8.48 -28.18
CA SER A 213 8.35 9.48 -27.15
C SER A 213 6.87 9.53 -26.76
N LEU A 214 5.94 9.44 -27.73
CA LEU A 214 4.51 9.35 -27.45
C LEU A 214 4.14 8.06 -26.73
N GLN A 215 4.64 6.91 -27.18
CA GLN A 215 4.38 5.62 -26.53
C GLN A 215 4.87 5.57 -25.08
N ARG A 216 6.00 6.24 -24.80
CA ARG A 216 6.59 6.34 -23.45
C ARG A 216 6.08 7.53 -22.63
N LYS A 217 5.24 8.40 -23.20
CA LYS A 217 4.82 9.68 -22.60
C LYS A 217 6.01 10.51 -22.08
N ASP A 218 7.09 10.55 -22.86
CA ASP A 218 8.33 11.22 -22.48
C ASP A 218 8.17 12.75 -22.65
N ILE A 219 7.69 13.41 -21.59
CA ILE A 219 7.42 14.85 -21.59
C ILE A 219 8.65 15.68 -21.95
N ASP A 220 9.86 15.29 -21.55
CA ASP A 220 11.08 16.05 -21.83
C ASP A 220 11.37 16.06 -23.34
N GLN A 221 11.27 14.90 -24.00
CA GLN A 221 11.47 14.80 -25.44
C GLN A 221 10.33 15.47 -26.22
N LEU A 222 9.08 15.25 -25.81
CA LEU A 222 7.92 15.85 -26.45
C LEU A 222 7.94 17.38 -26.36
N TYR A 223 8.37 17.93 -25.23
CA TYR A 223 8.55 19.37 -25.06
C TYR A 223 9.66 19.94 -25.96
N ARG A 224 10.79 19.25 -26.11
CA ARG A 224 11.86 19.67 -27.05
C ARG A 224 11.38 19.67 -28.50
N LEU A 225 10.49 18.74 -28.84
CA LEU A 225 9.91 18.61 -30.17
C LEU A 225 8.65 19.45 -30.39
N ARG A 226 8.24 20.27 -29.41
CA ARG A 226 6.94 20.96 -29.42
C ARG A 226 6.69 21.80 -30.66
N TYR A 227 7.71 22.53 -31.12
CA TYR A 227 7.60 23.40 -32.29
C TYR A 227 7.25 22.58 -33.56
N PHE A 228 7.99 21.49 -33.79
CA PHE A 228 7.73 20.59 -34.91
C PHE A 228 6.36 19.91 -34.81
N LEU A 229 6.00 19.43 -33.60
CA LEU A 229 4.76 18.69 -33.39
C LEU A 229 3.53 19.56 -33.66
N VAL A 230 3.55 20.82 -33.26
CA VAL A 230 2.43 21.72 -33.54
C VAL A 230 2.38 22.09 -35.02
N ASP A 231 3.51 22.43 -35.66
CA ASP A 231 3.55 22.64 -37.12
C ASP A 231 2.99 21.42 -37.89
N LEU A 232 3.33 20.21 -37.45
CA LEU A 232 2.84 18.97 -38.05
C LEU A 232 1.31 18.85 -37.90
N ILE A 233 0.78 19.05 -36.69
CA ILE A 233 -0.67 19.00 -36.39
C ILE A 233 -1.43 20.08 -37.17
N GLU A 234 -0.91 21.30 -37.23
CA GLU A 234 -1.52 22.42 -37.95
C GLU A 234 -1.55 22.17 -39.45
N ASN A 235 -0.44 21.72 -40.04
CA ASN A 235 -0.41 21.40 -41.47
C ASN A 235 -1.33 20.24 -41.81
N LEU A 236 -1.36 19.19 -40.98
CA LEU A 236 -2.32 18.09 -41.13
C LEU A 236 -3.75 18.59 -41.07
N THR A 237 -4.01 19.63 -40.25
CA THR A 237 -5.32 20.28 -40.16
C THR A 237 -5.67 21.12 -41.39
N ARG A 238 -4.70 21.83 -41.98
CA ARG A 238 -4.90 22.67 -43.18
C ARG A 238 -5.13 21.83 -44.44
N GLU A 239 -4.41 20.73 -44.58
CA GLU A 239 -4.45 19.86 -45.76
C GLU A 239 -5.55 18.77 -45.71
N ARG A 240 -6.49 18.87 -44.75
CA ARG A 240 -7.57 17.88 -44.54
C ARG A 240 -8.43 17.68 -45.79
N ARG A 241 -8.58 16.42 -46.23
CA ARG A 241 -9.59 16.01 -47.22
C ARG A 241 -10.69 15.15 -46.58
N THR A 242 -11.90 15.25 -47.12
CA THR A 242 -13.08 14.46 -46.73
C THR A 242 -13.60 13.70 -47.94
N GLU A 243 -12.88 12.63 -48.29
CA GLU A 243 -13.30 11.71 -49.36
C GLU A 243 -13.45 10.31 -48.76
N ASN A 244 -14.48 9.58 -49.20
CA ASN A 244 -14.67 8.19 -48.80
C ASN A 244 -13.64 7.32 -49.51
N VAL A 245 -12.61 6.90 -48.78
CA VAL A 245 -11.53 6.05 -49.30
C VAL A 245 -11.44 4.78 -48.46
N VAL A 246 -11.14 3.66 -49.11
CA VAL A 246 -10.80 2.41 -48.42
C VAL A 246 -9.30 2.20 -48.60
N ILE A 247 -8.59 2.09 -47.49
CA ILE A 247 -7.14 1.93 -47.48
C ILE A 247 -6.80 0.55 -46.93
N TYR A 248 -5.88 -0.14 -47.60
CA TYR A 248 -5.36 -1.43 -47.14
C TYR A 248 -3.96 -1.28 -46.57
N GLN A 249 -3.73 -1.80 -45.37
CA GLN A 249 -2.40 -1.86 -44.75
C GLN A 249 -2.09 -3.27 -44.29
N GLN A 250 -0.92 -3.79 -44.65
CA GLN A 250 -0.46 -5.06 -44.10
C GLN A 250 0.27 -4.83 -42.76
N ILE A 251 -0.19 -5.50 -41.71
CA ILE A 251 0.48 -5.56 -40.40
C ILE A 251 0.81 -7.01 -40.05
N LYS A 252 1.74 -7.20 -39.11
CA LYS A 252 2.06 -8.51 -38.54
C LYS A 252 1.56 -8.55 -37.10
N LEU A 253 0.75 -9.56 -36.77
CA LEU A 253 0.26 -9.81 -35.41
C LEU A 253 0.65 -11.21 -34.95
N SER A 254 0.93 -11.37 -33.67
CA SER A 254 0.99 -12.65 -32.98
C SER A 254 -0.41 -13.25 -32.83
N LYS A 255 -0.47 -14.55 -32.51
CA LYS A 255 -1.74 -15.25 -32.23
C LYS A 255 -2.47 -14.67 -31.02
N HIS A 256 -1.73 -14.22 -30.00
CA HIS A 256 -2.33 -13.57 -28.84
C HIS A 256 -2.97 -12.23 -29.22
N GLU A 257 -2.29 -11.42 -30.03
CA GLU A 257 -2.80 -10.12 -30.48
C GLU A 257 -4.07 -10.25 -31.30
N LEU A 258 -4.07 -11.16 -32.27
CA LEU A 258 -5.25 -11.43 -33.07
C LEU A 258 -6.45 -11.86 -32.19
N ASN A 259 -6.21 -12.71 -31.19
CA ASN A 259 -7.25 -13.13 -30.25
C ASN A 259 -7.76 -11.97 -29.39
N HIS A 260 -6.88 -11.04 -28.99
CA HIS A 260 -7.30 -9.86 -28.25
C HIS A 260 -8.13 -8.91 -29.12
N PHE A 261 -7.72 -8.65 -30.36
CA PHE A 261 -8.55 -7.91 -31.32
C PHE A 261 -9.94 -8.56 -31.47
N ARG A 262 -10.02 -9.90 -31.57
CA ARG A 262 -11.31 -10.63 -31.59
C ARG A 262 -12.15 -10.41 -30.33
N GLN A 263 -11.54 -10.44 -29.14
CA GLN A 263 -12.25 -10.18 -27.88
C GLN A 263 -12.75 -8.73 -27.74
N LYS A 264 -12.15 -7.79 -28.47
CA LYS A 264 -12.46 -6.36 -28.42
C LYS A 264 -13.26 -5.88 -29.63
N GLN A 265 -13.79 -6.79 -30.45
CA GLN A 265 -14.64 -6.44 -31.58
C GLN A 265 -15.82 -5.58 -31.11
N GLY A 266 -16.14 -4.53 -31.87
CA GLY A 266 -17.16 -3.53 -31.51
C GLY A 266 -16.66 -2.41 -30.59
N GLN A 267 -15.38 -2.42 -30.16
CA GLN A 267 -14.79 -1.33 -29.38
C GLN A 267 -14.16 -0.25 -30.28
N ILE A 268 -13.96 0.92 -29.68
CA ILE A 268 -13.20 2.02 -30.27
C ILE A 268 -11.71 1.75 -30.02
N ILE A 269 -10.86 2.06 -30.99
CA ILE A 269 -9.42 1.93 -30.91
C ILE A 269 -8.78 3.28 -31.23
N SER A 270 -7.80 3.69 -30.43
CA SER A 270 -6.93 4.83 -30.76
C SER A 270 -5.48 4.37 -30.81
N MET A 271 -4.69 4.95 -31.71
CA MET A 271 -3.26 4.69 -31.75
C MET A 271 -2.49 5.55 -30.77
N LYS A 272 -1.37 5.02 -30.26
CA LYS A 272 -0.39 5.77 -29.48
C LYS A 272 0.61 6.51 -30.39
N GLY A 273 0.10 7.33 -31.32
CA GLY A 273 0.91 8.13 -32.26
C GLY A 273 0.25 8.36 -33.62
N PHE A 274 0.98 9.00 -34.54
CA PHE A 274 0.56 9.20 -35.93
C PHE A 274 0.65 7.88 -36.72
N LEU A 275 -0.37 7.60 -37.55
CA LEU A 275 -0.40 6.39 -38.39
C LEU A 275 -0.08 6.75 -39.84
N LEU A 276 1.06 6.27 -40.34
CA LEU A 276 1.41 6.36 -41.75
C LEU A 276 1.06 5.04 -42.46
N VAL A 277 0.17 5.13 -43.45
CA VAL A 277 -0.24 4.01 -44.31
C VAL A 277 0.28 4.21 -45.72
N LYS A 278 0.89 3.19 -46.31
CA LYS A 278 1.36 3.23 -47.71
C LYS A 278 0.41 2.39 -48.58
N GLN A 279 -0.07 2.96 -49.69
CA GLN A 279 -1.08 2.36 -50.56
C GLN A 279 -0.55 1.21 -51.44
N ASP A 280 0.76 0.96 -51.50
CA ASP A 280 1.31 -0.11 -52.34
C ASP A 280 2.54 -0.75 -51.69
N ILE A 281 2.38 -1.90 -51.03
CA ILE A 281 3.50 -2.82 -50.76
C ILE A 281 2.99 -4.27 -50.78
N VAL A 282 3.28 -5.00 -51.86
CA VAL A 282 3.42 -6.47 -51.83
C VAL A 282 4.89 -6.76 -51.48
N LEU A 283 5.17 -7.30 -50.29
CA LEU A 283 6.52 -7.75 -49.88
C LEU A 283 6.50 -9.19 -49.32
N PRO A 284 7.66 -9.89 -49.32
CA PRO A 284 7.73 -11.34 -49.35
C PRO A 284 7.29 -12.03 -48.05
N GLN A 285 6.77 -13.25 -48.20
CA GLN A 285 6.49 -14.20 -47.12
C GLN A 285 7.78 -14.58 -46.37
N ARG A 286 8.06 -13.98 -45.21
CA ARG A 286 8.90 -14.57 -44.14
C ARG A 286 8.55 -13.99 -42.76
N SER A 287 8.08 -14.87 -41.86
CA SER A 287 8.22 -14.88 -40.38
C SER A 287 7.10 -15.73 -39.75
N ASP A 288 7.29 -16.28 -38.55
CA ASP A 288 6.30 -17.04 -37.75
C ASP A 288 5.13 -16.18 -37.19
N LEU A 289 4.89 -14.99 -37.76
CA LEU A 289 3.85 -14.04 -37.37
C LEU A 289 2.68 -14.10 -38.37
N ILE A 290 1.46 -13.90 -37.88
CA ILE A 290 0.25 -13.91 -38.69
C ILE A 290 0.19 -12.62 -39.52
N HIS A 291 0.11 -12.75 -40.84
CA HIS A 291 -0.09 -11.61 -41.73
C HIS A 291 -1.55 -11.19 -41.73
N VAL A 292 -1.79 -9.93 -41.33
CA VAL A 292 -3.14 -9.35 -41.22
C VAL A 292 -3.22 -8.13 -42.13
N HIS A 293 -4.33 -8.02 -42.86
CA HIS A 293 -4.66 -6.84 -43.65
C HIS A 293 -5.62 -5.99 -42.83
N LEU A 294 -5.29 -4.73 -42.59
CA LEU A 294 -6.22 -3.73 -42.11
C LEU A 294 -6.96 -3.16 -43.31
N GLU A 295 -8.29 -3.28 -43.33
CA GLU A 295 -9.17 -2.53 -44.21
C GLU A 295 -9.68 -1.32 -43.43
N ILE A 296 -9.16 -0.14 -43.72
CA ILE A 296 -9.55 1.10 -43.05
C ILE A 296 -10.51 1.85 -43.96
N LYS A 297 -11.77 1.93 -43.54
CA LYS A 297 -12.81 2.77 -44.15
C LYS A 297 -12.70 4.17 -43.59
N CYS A 298 -12.35 5.11 -44.46
CA CYS A 298 -12.03 6.47 -44.10
C CYS A 298 -13.14 7.42 -44.56
N ASN A 299 -13.70 8.17 -43.62
CA ASN A 299 -14.70 9.23 -43.89
C ASN A 299 -14.29 10.57 -43.23
N LEU A 300 -13.07 10.68 -42.68
CA LEU A 300 -12.64 11.81 -41.86
C LEU A 300 -11.12 12.07 -41.96
N LYS A 301 -10.75 13.36 -42.05
CA LYS A 301 -9.45 14.01 -41.73
C LYS A 301 -8.15 13.22 -42.03
N GLU A 302 -7.75 13.15 -43.30
CA GLU A 302 -6.46 12.58 -43.70
C GLU A 302 -5.66 13.52 -44.61
N TYR A 303 -4.32 13.45 -44.49
CA TYR A 303 -3.42 13.93 -45.54
C TYR A 303 -3.13 12.79 -46.51
N GLN A 304 -3.48 12.97 -47.78
CA GLN A 304 -3.23 11.99 -48.84
C GLN A 304 -2.25 12.57 -49.87
N ASN A 305 -1.12 11.88 -50.03
CA ASN A 305 -0.24 12.01 -51.20
C ASN A 305 -0.44 10.78 -52.11
N LYS A 306 0.06 10.81 -53.35
CA LYS A 306 -0.22 9.82 -54.42
C LYS A 306 -0.21 8.35 -53.98
N ASN A 307 0.61 7.96 -52.98
CA ASN A 307 0.72 6.59 -52.45
C ASN A 307 0.74 6.48 -50.91
N GLU A 308 0.51 7.55 -50.13
CA GLU A 308 0.65 7.51 -48.66
C GLU A 308 -0.46 8.32 -47.97
N VAL A 309 -0.96 7.81 -46.84
CA VAL A 309 -1.98 8.43 -45.99
C VAL A 309 -1.45 8.57 -44.57
N LEU A 310 -1.48 9.78 -44.03
CA LEU A 310 -1.06 10.08 -42.66
C LEU A 310 -2.26 10.49 -41.81
N PHE A 311 -2.55 9.69 -40.79
CA PHE A 311 -3.58 9.96 -39.80
C PHE A 311 -3.01 10.71 -38.59
N ASP A 312 -3.79 11.66 -38.10
CA ASP A 312 -3.54 12.42 -36.88
C ASP A 312 -3.62 11.53 -35.63
N LEU A 313 -2.89 11.88 -34.58
CA LEU A 313 -2.82 11.15 -33.31
C LEU A 313 -4.15 11.13 -32.55
N ASN A 314 -5.07 12.06 -32.87
CA ASN A 314 -6.42 12.08 -32.32
C ASN A 314 -7.41 11.18 -33.07
N THR A 315 -7.01 10.55 -34.17
CA THR A 315 -7.92 9.72 -34.97
C THR A 315 -8.31 8.45 -34.21
N THR A 316 -9.62 8.22 -34.11
CA THR A 316 -10.17 7.01 -33.50
C THR A 316 -10.78 6.09 -34.55
N PHE A 317 -10.67 4.78 -34.36
CA PHE A 317 -11.13 3.76 -35.29
C PHE A 317 -12.14 2.83 -34.59
N GLN A 318 -13.28 2.59 -35.20
CA GLN A 318 -14.23 1.56 -34.77
C GLN A 318 -13.74 0.20 -35.29
N LEU A 319 -13.58 -0.79 -34.40
CA LEU A 319 -13.27 -2.17 -34.80
C LEU A 319 -14.56 -2.90 -35.18
N GLU A 320 -14.81 -3.03 -36.48
CA GLU A 320 -16.07 -3.58 -37.01
C GLU A 320 -16.07 -5.10 -36.99
N ASN A 321 -15.10 -5.70 -37.69
CA ASN A 321 -15.08 -7.14 -37.93
C ASN A 321 -13.67 -7.66 -38.20
N ILE A 322 -13.48 -8.96 -37.99
CA ILE A 322 -12.24 -9.66 -38.28
C ILE A 322 -12.58 -10.90 -39.10
N GLU A 323 -12.37 -10.83 -40.41
CA GLU A 323 -12.60 -11.94 -41.34
C GLU A 323 -11.36 -12.82 -41.49
N GLU A 324 -11.57 -14.12 -41.74
CA GLU A 324 -10.50 -15.11 -41.92
C GLU A 324 -10.73 -15.86 -43.23
N ASN A 325 -9.81 -15.71 -44.20
CA ASN A 325 -9.86 -16.37 -45.51
C ASN A 325 -8.47 -16.92 -45.87
N ASP A 326 -8.33 -18.23 -46.10
CA ASP A 326 -7.12 -18.89 -46.62
C ASP A 326 -5.79 -18.40 -45.99
N GLN A 327 -5.71 -18.41 -44.64
CA GLN A 327 -4.56 -17.93 -43.84
C GLN A 327 -4.26 -16.42 -43.91
N ARG A 328 -5.20 -15.62 -44.43
CA ARG A 328 -5.17 -14.15 -44.37
C ARG A 328 -6.29 -13.67 -43.46
N PHE A 329 -5.95 -12.81 -42.51
CA PHE A 329 -6.91 -12.14 -41.65
C PHE A 329 -7.16 -10.74 -42.16
N LEU A 330 -8.41 -10.31 -42.21
CA LEU A 330 -8.82 -8.96 -42.58
C LEU A 330 -9.48 -8.30 -41.37
N ILE A 331 -8.84 -7.29 -40.80
CA ILE A 331 -9.42 -6.47 -39.73
C ILE A 331 -10.04 -5.24 -40.37
N GLN A 332 -11.35 -5.08 -40.22
CA GLN A 332 -12.11 -3.94 -40.72
C GLN A 332 -12.18 -2.86 -39.65
N LEU A 333 -11.69 -1.68 -39.99
CA LEU A 333 -11.69 -0.48 -39.16
C LEU A 333 -12.47 0.64 -39.85
N THR A 334 -13.26 1.40 -39.11
CA THR A 334 -13.91 2.62 -39.62
C THR A 334 -13.36 3.84 -38.86
N ALA A 335 -12.80 4.82 -39.56
CA ALA A 335 -12.37 6.07 -38.92
C ALA A 335 -13.60 6.87 -38.43
N ILE A 336 -13.61 7.21 -37.14
CA ILE A 336 -14.72 7.87 -36.44
C ILE A 336 -14.21 9.02 -35.55
N ASN A 337 -15.10 9.96 -35.17
CA ASN A 337 -14.76 11.11 -34.30
C ASN A 337 -15.34 10.97 -32.87
N TYR A 338 -15.35 9.76 -32.31
CA TYR A 338 -15.89 9.56 -30.95
C TYR A 338 -14.97 10.10 -29.85
N GLY A 339 -13.67 10.31 -30.14
CA GLY A 339 -12.72 10.83 -29.15
C GLY A 339 -13.03 12.24 -28.65
N GLN A 340 -13.63 13.09 -29.50
CA GLN A 340 -14.06 14.42 -29.09
C GLN A 340 -15.13 14.35 -27.99
N MET A 341 -16.16 13.52 -28.17
CA MET A 341 -17.25 13.39 -27.19
C MET A 341 -16.75 12.87 -25.83
N ILE A 342 -15.81 11.93 -25.83
CA ILE A 342 -15.23 11.37 -24.60
C ILE A 342 -14.38 12.42 -23.88
N LYS A 343 -13.57 13.17 -24.64
CA LYS A 343 -12.78 14.29 -24.13
C LYS A 343 -13.68 15.38 -23.53
N GLU A 344 -14.73 15.80 -24.24
CA GLU A 344 -15.69 16.81 -23.76
C GLU A 344 -16.38 16.37 -22.47
N LYS A 345 -16.72 15.08 -22.34
CA LYS A 345 -17.26 14.52 -21.10
C LYS A 345 -16.26 14.64 -19.94
N TYR A 346 -14.99 14.26 -20.16
CA TYR A 346 -13.95 14.40 -19.14
C TYR A 346 -13.68 15.86 -18.74
N LEU A 347 -13.65 16.77 -19.72
CA LEU A 347 -13.53 18.21 -19.47
C LEU A 347 -14.69 18.73 -18.61
N THR A 348 -15.92 18.33 -18.96
CA THR A 348 -17.13 18.71 -18.19
C THR A 348 -17.07 18.19 -16.76
N ASP A 349 -16.69 16.92 -16.57
CA ASP A 349 -16.57 16.32 -15.23
C ASP A 349 -15.45 16.99 -14.41
N THR A 350 -14.33 17.33 -15.04
CA THR A 350 -13.22 18.06 -14.38
C THR A 350 -13.65 19.48 -13.98
N HIS A 351 -14.35 20.18 -14.87
CA HIS A 351 -14.85 21.54 -14.59
C HIS A 351 -15.89 21.61 -13.50
N ARG A 352 -16.64 20.53 -13.26
CA ARG A 352 -17.53 20.43 -12.09
C ARG A 352 -16.77 20.39 -10.76
N GLN A 353 -15.51 19.96 -10.77
CA GLN A 353 -14.67 19.86 -9.58
C GLN A 353 -13.83 21.11 -9.36
N ILE A 354 -13.30 21.69 -10.44
CA ILE A 354 -12.50 22.93 -10.41
C ILE A 354 -12.87 23.76 -11.65
N GLU A 355 -13.49 24.91 -11.44
CA GLU A 355 -13.97 25.76 -12.53
C GLU A 355 -12.80 26.41 -13.32
N ASN A 356 -13.04 26.76 -14.58
CA ASN A 356 -12.17 27.62 -15.40
C ASN A 356 -10.73 27.14 -15.66
N LEU A 357 -10.42 25.85 -15.50
CA LEU A 357 -9.10 25.30 -15.85
C LEU A 357 -8.84 25.30 -17.37
N SER A 358 -7.68 25.80 -17.80
CA SER A 358 -7.26 25.65 -19.20
C SER A 358 -6.92 24.19 -19.51
N ILE A 359 -7.03 23.78 -20.79
CA ILE A 359 -6.72 22.41 -21.23
C ILE A 359 -5.30 21.96 -20.80
N PRO A 360 -4.24 22.79 -20.88
CA PRO A 360 -2.92 22.46 -20.33
C PRO A 360 -2.95 22.04 -18.86
N ILE A 361 -3.70 22.77 -18.04
CA ILE A 361 -3.84 22.46 -16.61
C ILE A 361 -4.61 21.15 -16.41
N ILE A 362 -5.69 20.93 -17.16
CA ILE A 362 -6.45 19.68 -17.11
C ILE A 362 -5.58 18.49 -17.55
N PHE A 363 -4.71 18.67 -18.56
CA PHE A 363 -3.76 17.65 -18.97
C PHE A 363 -2.77 17.30 -17.85
N SER A 364 -2.28 18.30 -17.11
CA SER A 364 -1.45 18.07 -15.91
C SER A 364 -2.21 17.33 -14.80
N LYS A 365 -3.49 17.68 -14.59
CA LYS A 365 -4.36 16.99 -13.64
C LYS A 365 -4.57 15.53 -14.04
N LEU A 366 -4.75 15.24 -15.33
CA LEU A 366 -4.86 13.85 -15.79
C LEU A 366 -3.59 13.06 -15.45
N MET A 367 -2.39 13.60 -15.70
CA MET A 367 -1.14 12.93 -15.33
C MET A 367 -1.04 12.69 -13.81
N CYS A 368 -1.51 13.65 -13.02
CA CYS A 368 -1.70 13.49 -11.58
C CYS A 368 -2.67 12.33 -11.26
N ASP A 369 -3.86 12.30 -11.87
CA ASP A 369 -4.82 11.20 -11.70
C ASP A 369 -4.22 9.83 -12.10
N MET A 370 -3.24 9.79 -13.00
CA MET A 370 -2.53 8.57 -13.40
C MET A 370 -1.43 8.13 -12.41
N ASN A 371 -1.18 8.90 -11.35
CA ASN A 371 -0.01 8.79 -10.46
C ASN A 371 1.33 9.07 -11.16
N GLU A 372 1.34 9.79 -12.29
CA GLU A 372 2.54 10.21 -13.01
C GLU A 372 3.08 11.55 -12.47
N TRP A 373 3.18 11.70 -11.13
CA TRP A 373 3.47 12.97 -10.44
C TRP A 373 4.74 13.67 -10.94
N ASN A 374 5.80 12.90 -11.21
CA ASN A 374 7.05 13.42 -11.72
C ASN A 374 6.93 14.00 -13.14
N GLN A 375 6.17 13.34 -14.02
CA GLN A 375 5.92 13.82 -15.38
C GLN A 375 5.02 15.06 -15.36
N SER A 376 3.97 15.03 -14.53
CA SER A 376 3.09 16.18 -14.32
C SER A 376 3.87 17.40 -13.84
N ARG A 377 4.72 17.24 -12.82
CA ARG A 377 5.55 18.33 -12.29
C ARG A 377 6.51 18.90 -13.33
N LYS A 378 7.17 18.06 -14.13
CA LYS A 378 8.04 18.51 -15.23
C LYS A 378 7.26 19.31 -16.27
N TYR A 379 6.10 18.78 -16.68
CA TYR A 379 5.22 19.46 -17.61
C TYR A 379 4.76 20.84 -17.07
N LEU A 380 4.37 20.91 -15.80
CA LEU A 380 3.98 22.15 -15.14
C LEU A 380 5.13 23.15 -15.03
N GLN A 381 6.36 22.68 -14.80
CA GLN A 381 7.56 23.54 -14.82
C GLN A 381 7.81 24.14 -16.20
N TYR A 382 7.59 23.37 -17.27
CA TYR A 382 7.65 23.91 -18.63
C TYR A 382 6.53 24.90 -18.92
N LEU A 383 5.31 24.59 -18.46
CA LEU A 383 4.16 25.48 -18.60
C LEU A 383 4.40 26.81 -17.88
N LEU A 384 4.99 26.79 -16.69
CA LEU A 384 5.31 27.97 -15.89
C LEU A 384 6.20 29.00 -16.61
N ILE A 385 7.06 28.55 -17.52
CA ILE A 385 7.95 29.44 -18.30
C ILE A 385 7.16 30.25 -19.34
N HIS A 386 6.07 29.68 -19.86
CA HIS A 386 5.36 30.17 -21.03
C HIS A 386 3.87 30.49 -20.77
N SER A 387 3.41 30.33 -19.53
CA SER A 387 2.01 30.48 -19.16
C SER A 387 1.56 31.93 -19.15
N ASN A 388 0.28 32.14 -19.45
CA ASN A 388 -0.37 33.40 -19.20
C ASN A 388 -0.51 33.66 -17.67
N GLU A 389 -0.78 34.91 -17.29
CA GLU A 389 -0.91 35.29 -15.87
C GLU A 389 -2.14 34.63 -15.18
N GLN A 390 -3.14 34.19 -15.96
CA GLN A 390 -4.38 33.57 -15.46
C GLN A 390 -4.18 32.11 -15.00
N ASP A 391 -3.33 31.35 -15.69
CA ASP A 391 -3.04 29.95 -15.34
C ASP A 391 -2.01 29.84 -14.21
N LEU A 392 -1.26 30.91 -13.92
CA LEU A 392 -0.16 30.91 -12.94
C LEU A 392 -0.56 30.40 -11.53
N PRO A 393 -1.70 30.81 -10.94
CA PRO A 393 -2.13 30.27 -9.65
C PRO A 393 -2.38 28.75 -9.70
N TRP A 394 -2.96 28.26 -10.80
CA TRP A 394 -3.27 26.85 -10.97
C TRP A 394 -2.03 26.00 -11.25
N ILE A 395 -1.04 26.54 -11.96
CA ILE A 395 0.26 25.86 -12.15
C ILE A 395 0.94 25.65 -10.80
N GLU A 396 1.04 26.70 -9.98
CA GLU A 396 1.61 26.61 -8.63
C GLU A 396 0.79 25.68 -7.74
N TYR A 397 -0.55 25.70 -7.84
CA TYR A 397 -1.42 24.75 -7.13
C TYR A 397 -1.12 23.30 -7.51
N PHE A 398 -1.11 22.93 -8.79
CA PHE A 398 -0.87 21.54 -9.18
C PHE A 398 0.58 21.10 -8.95
N ILE A 399 1.57 22.00 -9.00
CA ILE A 399 2.92 21.70 -8.52
C ILE A 399 2.88 21.38 -7.02
N GLY A 400 2.15 22.17 -6.24
CA GLY A 400 1.91 21.93 -4.82
C GLY A 400 1.28 20.55 -4.55
N GLU A 401 0.25 20.18 -5.32
CA GLU A 401 -0.39 18.85 -5.22
C GLU A 401 0.60 17.73 -5.52
N THR A 402 1.47 17.87 -6.53
CA THR A 402 2.51 16.85 -6.79
C THR A 402 3.49 16.70 -5.63
N PHE A 403 3.86 17.80 -4.95
CA PHE A 403 4.71 17.74 -3.76
C PHE A 403 3.98 17.13 -2.56
N TYR A 404 2.70 17.46 -2.39
CA TYR A 404 1.85 16.91 -1.34
C TYR A 404 1.77 15.38 -1.45
N GLU A 405 1.47 14.85 -2.64
CA GLU A 405 1.35 13.40 -2.88
C GLU A 405 2.68 12.64 -2.73
N ILE A 406 3.82 13.31 -2.93
CA ILE A 406 5.17 12.75 -2.67
C ILE A 406 5.56 12.88 -1.17
N GLY A 407 4.76 13.57 -0.35
CA GLY A 407 5.00 13.76 1.09
C GLY A 407 5.90 14.95 1.43
N GLN A 408 6.24 15.79 0.46
CA GLN A 408 7.02 17.02 0.64
C GLN A 408 6.11 18.19 1.03
N LEU A 409 5.60 18.13 2.26
CA LEU A 409 4.55 19.03 2.76
C LEU A 409 4.97 20.51 2.82
N ASN A 410 6.24 20.81 3.07
CA ASN A 410 6.74 22.19 3.14
C ASN A 410 6.82 22.82 1.75
N GLU A 411 7.32 22.07 0.77
CA GLU A 411 7.38 22.46 -0.63
C GLU A 411 5.97 22.66 -1.18
N ALA A 412 5.04 21.75 -0.86
CA ALA A 412 3.63 21.91 -1.21
C ALA A 412 3.06 23.22 -0.64
N ARG A 413 3.30 23.49 0.64
CA ARG A 413 2.87 24.73 1.30
C ARG A 413 3.40 25.98 0.59
N LEU A 414 4.68 26.00 0.24
CA LEU A 414 5.31 27.13 -0.45
C LEU A 414 4.70 27.38 -1.83
N CYS A 415 4.25 26.34 -2.52
CA CYS A 415 3.59 26.45 -3.81
C CYS A 415 2.17 27.01 -3.65
N TYR A 416 1.40 26.53 -2.65
CA TYR A 416 0.08 27.09 -2.35
C TYR A 416 0.13 28.55 -1.88
N ASP A 417 1.13 28.93 -1.08
CA ASP A 417 1.33 30.33 -0.70
C ASP A 417 1.67 31.22 -1.91
N ARG A 418 2.40 30.69 -2.91
CA ARG A 418 2.66 31.39 -4.18
C ARG A 418 1.40 31.52 -5.02
N ALA A 419 0.60 30.46 -5.13
CA ALA A 419 -0.71 30.50 -5.79
C ALA A 419 -1.61 31.58 -5.16
N MET A 420 -1.68 31.66 -3.83
CA MET A 420 -2.46 32.67 -3.11
C MET A 420 -1.94 34.11 -3.26
N LYS A 421 -0.62 34.30 -3.39
CA LYS A 421 0.00 35.64 -3.53
C LYS A 421 -0.12 36.21 -4.94
N THR A 422 -0.50 35.39 -5.92
CA THR A 422 -0.66 35.85 -7.29
C THR A 422 -1.89 36.76 -7.35
N ASN A 423 -1.72 38.03 -7.77
CA ASN A 423 -2.75 39.09 -7.75
C ASN A 423 -4.03 38.79 -8.59
N GLN A 424 -4.16 37.59 -9.16
CA GLN A 424 -5.19 37.21 -10.13
C GLN A 424 -5.99 35.98 -9.74
N ILE A 425 -5.69 35.30 -8.62
CA ILE A 425 -6.62 34.29 -8.11
C ILE A 425 -7.92 35.00 -7.68
N ASN A 426 -9.03 34.65 -8.31
CA ASN A 426 -10.31 35.24 -7.94
C ASN A 426 -10.72 34.72 -6.55
N LEU A 427 -11.63 35.44 -5.89
CA LEU A 427 -12.04 35.10 -4.52
C LEU A 427 -12.62 33.68 -4.44
N GLN A 428 -13.42 33.27 -5.44
CA GLN A 428 -14.05 31.95 -5.50
C GLN A 428 -13.03 30.82 -5.53
N ASP A 429 -12.02 30.91 -6.40
CA ASP A 429 -10.97 29.91 -6.61
C ASP A 429 -9.99 29.86 -5.43
N SER A 430 -9.83 30.95 -4.70
CA SER A 430 -8.99 30.99 -3.49
C SER A 430 -9.44 29.97 -2.44
N ALA A 431 -10.73 29.59 -2.42
CA ALA A 431 -11.24 28.56 -1.50
C ALA A 431 -10.57 27.20 -1.74
N VAL A 432 -10.27 26.83 -2.99
CA VAL A 432 -9.63 25.55 -3.32
C VAL A 432 -8.20 25.52 -2.78
N VAL A 433 -7.47 26.63 -2.93
CA VAL A 433 -6.10 26.74 -2.42
C VAL A 433 -6.07 26.81 -0.90
N LEU A 434 -7.03 27.49 -0.26
CA LEU A 434 -7.18 27.50 1.21
C LEU A 434 -7.46 26.09 1.75
N SER A 435 -8.34 25.30 1.09
CA SER A 435 -8.54 23.89 1.43
C SER A 435 -7.26 23.07 1.27
N ALA A 436 -6.50 23.24 0.20
CA ALA A 436 -5.23 22.50 0.03
C ALA A 436 -4.17 22.89 1.07
N ILE A 437 -4.14 24.16 1.47
CA ILE A 437 -3.35 24.64 2.61
C ILE A 437 -3.79 23.95 3.91
N GLY A 438 -5.11 23.89 4.16
CA GLY A 438 -5.69 23.17 5.29
C GLY A 438 -5.28 21.70 5.30
N LYS A 439 -5.27 21.04 4.13
CA LYS A 439 -4.86 19.64 3.94
C LYS A 439 -3.40 19.43 4.34
N VAL A 440 -2.51 20.35 3.97
CA VAL A 440 -1.11 20.31 4.42
C VAL A 440 -1.00 20.44 5.93
N LEU A 441 -1.70 21.40 6.54
CA LEU A 441 -1.67 21.61 8.00
C LEU A 441 -2.26 20.42 8.77
N TYR A 442 -3.34 19.83 8.25
CA TYR A 442 -3.94 18.61 8.76
C TYR A 442 -2.95 17.46 8.76
N SER A 443 -2.25 17.23 7.64
CA SER A 443 -1.22 16.20 7.53
C SER A 443 0.02 16.47 8.40
N GLN A 444 0.26 17.72 8.78
CA GLN A 444 1.29 18.10 9.77
C GLN A 444 0.81 17.97 11.23
N GLY A 445 -0.44 17.59 11.48
CA GLY A 445 -1.04 17.49 12.81
C GLY A 445 -1.49 18.82 13.42
N LYS A 446 -1.48 19.92 12.64
CA LYS A 446 -1.89 21.26 13.06
C LYS A 446 -3.39 21.47 12.84
N TYR A 447 -4.20 20.71 13.58
CA TYR A 447 -5.64 20.61 13.33
C TYR A 447 -6.42 21.91 13.55
N GLU A 448 -6.05 22.75 14.52
CA GLU A 448 -6.73 24.04 14.76
C GLU A 448 -6.45 25.03 13.61
N GLU A 449 -5.19 25.15 13.16
CA GLU A 449 -4.86 25.97 12.01
C GLU A 449 -5.56 25.44 10.75
N ALA A 450 -5.59 24.12 10.55
CA ALA A 450 -6.30 23.50 9.42
C ALA A 450 -7.80 23.85 9.43
N TYR A 451 -8.44 23.78 10.60
CA TYR A 451 -9.84 24.18 10.78
C TYR A 451 -10.08 25.63 10.34
N ASP A 452 -9.22 26.57 10.75
CA ASP A 452 -9.37 27.98 10.37
C ASP A 452 -9.32 28.18 8.84
N PHE A 453 -8.44 27.46 8.14
CA PHE A 453 -8.35 27.51 6.68
C PHE A 453 -9.58 26.87 6.00
N TYR A 454 -10.04 25.72 6.48
CA TYR A 454 -11.25 25.09 5.95
C TYR A 454 -12.51 25.91 6.22
N GLN A 455 -12.59 26.60 7.36
CA GLN A 455 -13.71 27.47 7.70
C GLN A 455 -13.73 28.74 6.82
N GLN A 456 -12.56 29.29 6.50
CA GLN A 456 -12.44 30.37 5.50
C GLN A 456 -12.86 29.90 4.10
N ALA A 457 -12.39 28.73 3.66
CA ALA A 457 -12.78 28.12 2.38
C ALA A 457 -14.30 27.91 2.29
N LEU A 458 -14.91 27.34 3.33
CA LEU A 458 -16.37 27.14 3.42
C LEU A 458 -17.13 28.48 3.37
N THR A 459 -16.62 29.51 4.04
CA THR A 459 -17.24 30.84 4.06
C THR A 459 -17.27 31.44 2.65
N ILE A 460 -16.16 31.33 1.92
CA ILE A 460 -16.07 31.78 0.54
C ILE A 460 -17.02 30.96 -0.34
N GLN A 461 -16.99 29.63 -0.27
CA GLN A 461 -17.85 28.79 -1.11
C GLN A 461 -19.34 29.08 -0.89
N LYS A 462 -19.78 29.35 0.35
CA LYS A 462 -21.17 29.74 0.66
C LYS A 462 -21.59 31.08 0.02
N GLN A 463 -20.65 31.93 -0.39
CA GLN A 463 -20.95 33.18 -1.09
C GLN A 463 -21.26 32.95 -2.57
N PHE A 464 -20.66 31.92 -3.18
CA PHE A 464 -20.74 31.67 -4.63
C PHE A 464 -21.65 30.50 -5.01
N TYR A 465 -21.80 29.50 -4.13
CA TYR A 465 -22.53 28.28 -4.42
C TYR A 465 -23.80 28.14 -3.56
N PRO A 466 -24.88 27.52 -4.10
CA PRO A 466 -26.03 27.16 -3.31
C PRO A 466 -25.67 26.11 -2.25
N SER A 467 -26.51 26.01 -1.21
CA SER A 467 -26.23 25.14 -0.05
C SER A 467 -26.15 23.65 -0.36
N ASP A 468 -26.64 23.21 -1.53
CA ASP A 468 -26.62 21.83 -2.00
C ASP A 468 -25.53 21.56 -3.06
N HIS A 469 -24.55 22.45 -3.20
CA HIS A 469 -23.43 22.26 -4.12
C HIS A 469 -22.32 21.38 -3.56
N ALA A 470 -21.66 20.59 -4.42
CA ALA A 470 -20.59 19.66 -4.03
C ALA A 470 -19.39 20.34 -3.33
N HIS A 471 -19.06 21.59 -3.68
CA HIS A 471 -18.00 22.35 -3.01
C HIS A 471 -18.26 22.52 -1.50
N ILE A 472 -19.51 22.83 -1.13
CA ILE A 472 -19.90 22.95 0.29
C ILE A 472 -19.68 21.63 1.01
N ALA A 473 -20.04 20.50 0.38
CA ALA A 473 -19.80 19.18 0.94
C ALA A 473 -18.31 18.88 1.13
N ASN A 474 -17.43 19.28 0.19
CA ASN A 474 -15.98 19.09 0.34
C ASN A 474 -15.44 19.78 1.60
N SER A 475 -15.81 21.05 1.81
CA SER A 475 -15.33 21.76 3.00
C SER A 475 -15.96 21.26 4.31
N LEU A 476 -17.21 20.77 4.29
CA LEU A 476 -17.81 20.12 5.47
C LEU A 476 -17.11 18.79 5.78
N ASP A 477 -16.74 18.00 4.76
CA ASP A 477 -15.96 16.77 4.95
C ASP A 477 -14.60 17.06 5.59
N ASP A 478 -13.87 18.04 5.05
CA ASP A 478 -12.56 18.45 5.57
C ASP A 478 -12.64 18.87 7.05
N ILE A 479 -13.67 19.64 7.40
CA ILE A 479 -13.95 20.04 8.79
C ILE A 479 -14.30 18.82 9.65
N GLY A 480 -15.14 17.91 9.16
CA GLY A 480 -15.49 16.68 9.85
C GLY A 480 -14.27 15.82 10.19
N LEU A 481 -13.33 15.66 9.25
CA LEU A 481 -12.07 14.95 9.48
C LEU A 481 -11.22 15.62 10.57
N VAL A 482 -11.18 16.96 10.61
CA VAL A 482 -10.48 17.70 11.68
C VAL A 482 -11.09 17.40 13.05
N PHE A 483 -12.41 17.45 13.19
CA PHE A 483 -13.09 17.07 14.44
C PHE A 483 -12.80 15.62 14.84
N GLY A 484 -12.73 14.72 13.86
CA GLY A 484 -12.36 13.31 14.07
C GLY A 484 -10.97 13.17 14.69
N ARG A 485 -9.96 13.87 14.16
CA ARG A 485 -8.60 13.86 14.72
C ARG A 485 -8.47 14.53 16.09
N ARG A 486 -9.43 15.39 16.45
CA ARG A 486 -9.56 15.97 17.79
C ARG A 486 -10.34 15.07 18.77
N LEU A 487 -10.68 13.84 18.36
CA LEU A 487 -11.48 12.88 19.12
C LEU A 487 -12.92 13.37 19.40
N GLN A 488 -13.38 14.40 18.68
CA GLN A 488 -14.72 14.98 18.76
C GLN A 488 -15.63 14.28 17.74
N TYR A 489 -15.80 12.98 17.92
CA TYR A 489 -16.39 12.10 16.91
C TYR A 489 -17.86 12.41 16.57
N ASP A 490 -18.67 12.83 17.54
CA ASP A 490 -20.09 13.16 17.28
C ASP A 490 -20.20 14.39 16.37
N GLN A 491 -19.39 15.43 16.64
CA GLN A 491 -19.31 16.61 15.77
C GLN A 491 -18.76 16.26 14.39
N ALA A 492 -17.76 15.37 14.32
CA ALA A 492 -17.24 14.88 13.06
C ALA A 492 -18.33 14.19 12.22
N LEU A 493 -19.12 13.31 12.82
CA LEU A 493 -20.23 12.63 12.16
C LEU A 493 -21.31 13.61 11.70
N ASP A 494 -21.66 14.62 12.49
CA ASP A 494 -22.63 15.65 12.10
C ASP A 494 -22.21 16.39 10.81
N PHE A 495 -20.92 16.77 10.70
CA PHE A 495 -20.40 17.44 9.51
C PHE A 495 -20.32 16.49 8.30
N LEU A 496 -19.80 15.27 8.50
CA LEU A 496 -19.67 14.27 7.43
C LEU A 496 -21.04 13.80 6.91
N GLN A 497 -22.04 13.69 7.78
CA GLN A 497 -23.41 13.33 7.38
C GLN A 497 -24.06 14.43 6.55
N GLN A 498 -23.89 15.71 6.94
CA GLN A 498 -24.35 16.84 6.12
C GLN A 498 -23.69 16.86 4.74
N ALA A 499 -22.39 16.59 4.67
CA ALA A 499 -21.66 16.50 3.42
C ALA A 499 -22.17 15.34 2.54
N LEU A 500 -22.44 14.18 3.14
CA LEU A 500 -23.03 13.03 2.45
C LEU A 500 -24.41 13.36 1.87
N GLU A 501 -25.30 13.97 2.66
CA GLU A 501 -26.65 14.37 2.22
C GLU A 501 -26.61 15.35 1.04
N ILE A 502 -25.69 16.33 1.08
CA ILE A 502 -25.48 17.26 -0.03
C ILE A 502 -25.04 16.50 -1.29
N ARG A 503 -24.06 15.59 -1.19
CA ARG A 503 -23.56 14.84 -2.35
C ARG A 503 -24.60 13.86 -2.90
N GLU A 504 -25.38 13.21 -2.04
CA GLU A 504 -26.48 12.34 -2.45
C GLU A 504 -27.54 13.10 -3.25
N LYS A 505 -27.88 14.32 -2.83
CA LYS A 505 -28.81 15.19 -3.55
C LYS A 505 -28.21 15.72 -4.86
N TYR A 506 -26.95 16.17 -4.84
CA TYR A 506 -26.29 16.78 -5.99
C TYR A 506 -26.02 15.77 -7.12
N TYR A 507 -25.66 14.53 -6.76
CA TYR A 507 -25.30 13.48 -7.72
C TYR A 507 -26.36 12.37 -7.87
N GLU A 508 -27.59 12.58 -7.37
CA GLU A 508 -28.70 11.62 -7.46
C GLU A 508 -28.33 10.20 -6.95
N ASN A 509 -27.63 10.13 -5.81
CA ASN A 509 -27.15 8.90 -5.13
C ASN A 509 -26.08 8.07 -5.84
N PHE A 510 -25.51 8.54 -6.95
CA PHE A 510 -24.59 7.72 -7.75
C PHE A 510 -23.37 8.53 -8.21
N HIS A 511 -22.33 8.56 -7.37
CA HIS A 511 -21.03 9.18 -7.67
C HIS A 511 -19.92 8.71 -6.72
N VAL A 512 -18.65 8.77 -7.17
CA VAL A 512 -17.47 8.36 -6.38
C VAL A 512 -17.30 9.24 -5.14
N ASP A 513 -17.63 10.54 -5.20
CA ASP A 513 -17.54 11.43 -4.04
C ASP A 513 -18.44 10.99 -2.87
N ILE A 514 -19.57 10.34 -3.16
CA ILE A 514 -20.44 9.74 -2.13
C ILE A 514 -19.66 8.61 -1.43
N ALA A 515 -18.96 7.76 -2.18
CA ALA A 515 -18.14 6.70 -1.60
C ALA A 515 -17.01 7.24 -0.70
N ILE A 516 -16.44 8.40 -1.05
CA ILE A 516 -15.45 9.10 -0.21
C ILE A 516 -16.08 9.53 1.13
N SER A 517 -17.26 10.16 1.12
CA SER A 517 -17.96 10.54 2.36
C SER A 517 -18.30 9.33 3.22
N LEU A 518 -18.83 8.27 2.60
CA LEU A 518 -19.14 7.01 3.30
C LEU A 518 -17.89 6.41 3.94
N ASN A 519 -16.74 6.44 3.25
CA ASN A 519 -15.47 5.99 3.80
C ASN A 519 -15.00 6.85 4.98
N ASN A 520 -15.15 8.16 4.91
CA ASN A 520 -14.79 9.07 6.00
C ASN A 520 -15.68 8.85 7.23
N ILE A 521 -16.99 8.69 7.05
CA ILE A 521 -17.93 8.32 8.12
C ILE A 521 -17.53 6.97 8.72
N SER A 522 -17.24 5.98 7.87
CA SER A 522 -16.76 4.67 8.31
C SER A 522 -15.47 4.76 9.11
N GLU A 523 -14.56 5.70 8.79
CA GLU A 523 -13.34 5.94 9.57
C GLU A 523 -13.67 6.37 10.99
N ILE A 524 -14.47 7.42 11.13
CA ILE A 524 -14.84 7.97 12.43
C ILE A 524 -15.59 6.92 13.27
N LEU A 525 -16.49 6.15 12.66
CA LEU A 525 -17.18 5.06 13.33
C LEU A 525 -16.22 3.94 13.77
N THR A 526 -15.18 3.65 12.98
CA THR A 526 -14.14 2.67 13.35
C THR A 526 -13.31 3.17 14.53
N ASP A 527 -12.97 4.46 14.54
CA ASP A 527 -12.28 5.12 15.65
C ASP A 527 -13.12 5.09 16.94
N GLN A 528 -14.44 5.27 16.82
CA GLN A 528 -15.42 5.07 17.90
C GLN A 528 -15.67 3.60 18.28
N ARG A 529 -15.07 2.63 17.58
CA ARG A 529 -15.30 1.18 17.75
C ARG A 529 -16.72 0.72 17.38
N ASN A 530 -17.46 1.53 16.65
CA ASN A 530 -18.78 1.21 16.10
C ASN A 530 -18.64 0.49 14.75
N TYR A 531 -18.08 -0.70 14.80
CA TYR A 531 -17.63 -1.45 13.62
C TYR A 531 -18.78 -1.94 12.73
N ASP A 532 -19.95 -2.26 13.30
CA ASP A 532 -21.09 -2.75 12.53
C ASP A 532 -21.64 -1.67 11.59
N GLN A 533 -21.82 -0.45 12.09
CA GLN A 533 -22.23 0.68 11.26
C GLN A 533 -21.12 1.06 10.27
N ALA A 534 -19.85 1.10 10.71
CA ALA A 534 -18.73 1.35 9.82
C ALA A 534 -18.72 0.38 8.62
N LEU A 535 -18.96 -0.91 8.88
CA LEU A 535 -19.03 -1.95 7.86
C LEU A 535 -20.20 -1.75 6.89
N GLU A 536 -21.35 -1.27 7.36
CA GLU A 536 -22.49 -0.92 6.51
C GLU A 536 -22.14 0.21 5.53
N TYR A 537 -21.58 1.31 6.04
CA TYR A 537 -21.10 2.44 5.24
C TYR A 537 -20.06 1.99 4.21
N GLN A 538 -19.11 1.14 4.62
CA GLN A 538 -18.05 0.66 3.74
C GLN A 538 -18.56 -0.31 2.66
N LYS A 539 -19.54 -1.17 2.98
CA LYS A 539 -20.23 -2.02 1.99
C LYS A 539 -20.99 -1.18 0.98
N ARG A 540 -21.63 -0.09 1.41
CA ARG A 540 -22.29 0.86 0.52
C ARG A 540 -21.29 1.57 -0.38
N ALA A 541 -20.17 2.07 0.15
CA ALA A 541 -19.08 2.66 -0.64
C ALA A 541 -18.55 1.67 -1.69
N MET A 542 -18.33 0.42 -1.30
CA MET A 542 -17.91 -0.66 -2.20
C MET A 542 -18.92 -0.92 -3.32
N SER A 543 -20.23 -0.89 -3.02
CA SER A 543 -21.28 -1.10 -4.02
C SER A 543 -21.28 -0.01 -5.09
N ILE A 544 -21.09 1.25 -4.69
CA ILE A 544 -20.96 2.38 -5.62
C ILE A 544 -19.69 2.17 -6.45
N CYS A 545 -18.54 1.97 -5.81
CA CYS A 545 -17.26 1.90 -6.52
C CYS A 545 -17.15 0.72 -7.50
N LYS A 546 -17.81 -0.40 -7.25
CA LYS A 546 -17.84 -1.54 -8.19
C LYS A 546 -18.52 -1.23 -9.52
N GLU A 547 -19.38 -0.22 -9.56
CA GLU A 547 -19.99 0.25 -10.81
C GLU A 547 -19.04 1.13 -11.64
N TYR A 548 -18.14 1.85 -10.96
CA TYR A 548 -17.22 2.82 -11.58
C TYR A 548 -15.85 2.23 -11.90
N TYR A 549 -15.41 1.19 -11.18
CA TYR A 549 -14.06 0.65 -11.23
C TYR A 549 -14.04 -0.85 -11.50
N PRO A 550 -13.08 -1.37 -12.30
CA PRO A 550 -12.90 -2.80 -12.47
C PRO A 550 -12.46 -3.46 -11.16
N SER A 551 -12.67 -4.77 -11.03
CA SER A 551 -12.38 -5.51 -9.80
C SER A 551 -10.90 -5.50 -9.37
N ASN A 552 -9.98 -5.22 -10.29
CA ASN A 552 -8.55 -5.11 -10.04
C ASN A 552 -8.07 -3.65 -9.83
N HIS A 553 -8.97 -2.70 -9.58
CA HIS A 553 -8.61 -1.29 -9.40
C HIS A 553 -8.05 -1.02 -7.99
N THR A 554 -7.08 -0.09 -7.87
CA THR A 554 -6.44 0.27 -6.60
C THR A 554 -7.45 0.77 -5.56
N TYR A 555 -8.47 1.53 -5.97
CA TYR A 555 -9.50 2.01 -5.04
C TYR A 555 -10.39 0.88 -4.50
N ILE A 556 -10.68 -0.14 -5.31
CA ILE A 556 -11.38 -1.35 -4.83
C ILE A 556 -10.51 -2.05 -3.79
N ALA A 557 -9.21 -2.18 -4.05
CA ALA A 557 -8.27 -2.76 -3.09
C ALA A 557 -8.18 -1.95 -1.79
N PHE A 558 -8.20 -0.61 -1.86
CA PHE A 558 -8.30 0.25 -0.69
C PHE A 558 -9.57 0.00 0.13
N LEU A 559 -10.74 -0.04 -0.51
CA LEU A 559 -11.99 -0.29 0.21
C LEU A 559 -12.03 -1.72 0.81
N LEU A 560 -11.50 -2.73 0.11
CA LEU A 560 -11.35 -4.09 0.65
C LEU A 560 -10.43 -4.12 1.88
N PHE A 561 -9.32 -3.38 1.83
CA PHE A 561 -8.40 -3.24 2.96
C PHE A 561 -9.10 -2.62 4.18
N ARG A 562 -9.89 -1.56 3.97
CA ARG A 562 -10.67 -0.91 5.04
C ARG A 562 -11.71 -1.86 5.65
N ILE A 563 -12.46 -2.60 4.83
CA ILE A 563 -13.38 -3.64 5.31
C ILE A 563 -12.61 -4.70 6.12
N GLY A 564 -11.48 -5.19 5.59
CA GLY A 564 -10.63 -6.15 6.27
C GLY A 564 -10.15 -5.64 7.62
N SER A 565 -9.75 -4.37 7.73
CA SER A 565 -9.31 -3.76 8.98
C SER A 565 -10.43 -3.65 10.01
N ILE A 566 -11.66 -3.29 9.59
CA ILE A 566 -12.84 -3.29 10.46
C ILE A 566 -13.11 -4.70 11.00
N LEU A 567 -13.11 -5.71 10.13
CA LEU A 567 -13.32 -7.11 10.52
C LEU A 567 -12.21 -7.64 11.44
N TYR A 568 -10.95 -7.24 11.21
CA TYR A 568 -9.83 -7.55 12.09
C TYR A 568 -10.09 -7.02 13.51
N HIS A 569 -10.56 -5.78 13.60
CA HIS A 569 -10.89 -5.15 14.87
C HIS A 569 -12.13 -5.74 15.57
N GLN A 570 -13.02 -6.39 14.83
CA GLN A 570 -14.11 -7.20 15.38
C GLN A 570 -13.67 -8.62 15.78
N GLU A 571 -12.38 -8.96 15.62
CA GLU A 571 -11.82 -10.31 15.81
C GLU A 571 -12.40 -11.35 14.83
N ILE A 572 -12.95 -10.91 13.68
CA ILE A 572 -13.43 -11.76 12.58
C ILE A 572 -12.28 -12.02 11.61
N PHE A 573 -11.30 -12.81 12.07
CA PHE A 573 -10.00 -12.92 11.39
C PHE A 573 -10.03 -13.62 10.03
N GLU A 574 -10.86 -14.65 9.84
CA GLU A 574 -10.88 -15.42 8.58
C GLU A 574 -11.37 -14.60 7.38
N GLU A 575 -12.45 -13.83 7.56
CA GLU A 575 -12.96 -12.94 6.51
C GLU A 575 -11.97 -11.79 6.24
N SER A 576 -11.40 -11.20 7.29
CA SER A 576 -10.36 -10.17 7.19
C SER A 576 -9.14 -10.64 6.40
N LEU A 577 -8.69 -11.88 6.66
CA LEU A 577 -7.57 -12.50 5.97
C LEU A 577 -7.86 -12.71 4.49
N ASN A 578 -9.03 -13.25 4.14
CA ASN A 578 -9.43 -13.48 2.75
C ASN A 578 -9.43 -12.15 1.96
N LEU A 579 -10.03 -11.09 2.53
CA LEU A 579 -10.02 -9.77 1.90
C LEU A 579 -8.60 -9.23 1.74
N SER A 580 -7.75 -9.35 2.77
CA SER A 580 -6.35 -8.90 2.70
C SER A 580 -5.52 -9.68 1.67
N GLN A 581 -5.81 -10.97 1.46
CA GLN A 581 -5.20 -11.76 0.40
C GLN A 581 -5.66 -11.30 -0.99
N GLN A 582 -6.95 -10.97 -1.16
CA GLN A 582 -7.45 -10.39 -2.42
C GLN A 582 -6.77 -9.04 -2.73
N VAL A 583 -6.61 -8.18 -1.71
CA VAL A 583 -5.85 -6.92 -1.83
C VAL A 583 -4.42 -7.21 -2.26
N LEU A 584 -3.75 -8.18 -1.63
CA LEU A 584 -2.38 -8.54 -1.97
C LEU A 584 -2.24 -8.99 -3.43
N THR A 585 -3.20 -9.78 -3.93
CA THR A 585 -3.24 -10.19 -5.33
C THR A 585 -3.43 -9.01 -6.28
N ILE A 586 -4.35 -8.08 -5.96
CA ILE A 586 -4.55 -6.87 -6.77
C ILE A 586 -3.28 -6.02 -6.79
N MET A 587 -2.67 -5.75 -5.64
CA MET A 587 -1.46 -4.91 -5.55
C MET A 587 -0.27 -5.53 -6.28
N LYS A 588 -0.06 -6.84 -6.16
CA LYS A 588 1.01 -7.56 -6.90
C LYS A 588 0.82 -7.51 -8.42
N ASN A 589 -0.42 -7.58 -8.89
CA ASN A 589 -0.72 -7.51 -10.32
C ASN A 589 -0.56 -6.09 -10.89
N LEU A 590 -0.93 -5.07 -10.12
CA LEU A 590 -0.84 -3.67 -10.57
C LEU A 590 0.58 -3.11 -10.55
N ARG A 591 1.43 -3.56 -9.62
CA ARG A 591 2.79 -3.03 -9.44
C ARG A 591 3.77 -4.19 -9.28
N SER A 592 4.32 -4.67 -10.40
CA SER A 592 5.17 -5.87 -10.51
C SER A 592 6.51 -5.79 -9.76
N SER A 593 6.94 -4.60 -9.34
CA SER A 593 8.20 -4.35 -8.64
C SER A 593 8.00 -4.00 -7.15
N GLY A 594 7.56 -4.96 -6.33
CA GLY A 594 7.74 -4.94 -4.87
C GLY A 594 7.31 -3.65 -4.14
N HIS A 595 6.27 -2.97 -4.61
CA HIS A 595 5.88 -1.64 -4.14
C HIS A 595 5.50 -1.62 -2.64
N LEU A 596 5.62 -0.45 -1.98
CA LEU A 596 5.31 -0.26 -0.56
C LEU A 596 3.88 -0.70 -0.17
N ASP A 597 2.93 -0.63 -1.10
CA ASP A 597 1.55 -1.10 -0.89
C ASP A 597 1.49 -2.61 -0.60
N VAL A 598 2.44 -3.39 -1.15
CA VAL A 598 2.60 -4.82 -0.84
C VAL A 598 3.07 -4.97 0.61
N ALA A 599 4.03 -4.15 1.07
CA ALA A 599 4.50 -4.16 2.44
C ALA A 599 3.39 -3.79 3.44
N CYS A 600 2.58 -2.77 3.12
CA CYS A 600 1.41 -2.40 3.92
C CYS A 600 0.40 -3.56 4.03
N THR A 601 0.08 -4.20 2.91
CA THR A 601 -0.86 -5.34 2.88
C THR A 601 -0.31 -6.55 3.66
N LEU A 602 0.98 -6.86 3.51
CA LEU A 602 1.64 -7.94 4.26
C LEU A 602 1.67 -7.65 5.77
N THR A 603 1.89 -6.40 6.17
CA THR A 603 1.79 -5.96 7.58
C THR A 603 0.40 -6.22 8.13
N HIS A 604 -0.66 -5.92 7.37
CA HIS A 604 -2.02 -6.20 7.81
C HIS A 604 -2.31 -7.70 7.93
N ILE A 605 -1.86 -8.52 6.99
CA ILE A 605 -1.94 -9.99 7.09
C ILE A 605 -1.17 -10.48 8.33
N ALA A 606 -0.01 -9.90 8.62
CA ALA A 606 0.77 -10.24 9.81
C ALA A 606 0.03 -9.87 11.11
N HIS A 607 -0.65 -8.72 11.18
CA HIS A 607 -1.52 -8.35 12.30
C HIS A 607 -2.64 -9.38 12.50
N ILE A 608 -3.32 -9.78 11.42
CA ILE A 608 -4.40 -10.78 11.45
C ILE A 608 -3.87 -12.12 11.96
N ARG A 609 -2.74 -12.61 11.42
CA ARG A 609 -2.08 -13.84 11.88
C ARG A 609 -1.68 -13.78 13.35
N CYS A 610 -1.21 -12.62 13.82
CA CYS A 610 -0.91 -12.41 15.23
C CYS A 610 -2.17 -12.51 16.10
N GLY A 611 -3.27 -11.90 15.67
CA GLY A 611 -4.57 -11.97 16.34
C GLY A 611 -5.15 -13.39 16.41
N GLN A 612 -4.90 -14.22 15.38
CA GLN A 612 -5.25 -15.64 15.37
C GLN A 612 -4.32 -16.53 16.25
N GLY A 613 -3.33 -15.95 16.92
CA GLY A 613 -2.32 -16.70 17.69
C GLY A 613 -1.23 -17.38 16.84
N MET A 614 -1.22 -17.17 15.51
CA MET A 614 -0.20 -17.71 14.59
C MET A 614 1.05 -16.83 14.59
N HIS A 615 1.71 -16.76 15.74
CA HIS A 615 2.84 -15.84 15.97
C HIS A 615 4.08 -16.15 15.12
N GLU A 616 4.30 -17.40 14.71
CA GLU A 616 5.40 -17.75 13.79
C GLU A 616 5.19 -17.20 12.39
N GLU A 617 4.00 -17.45 11.80
CA GLU A 617 3.65 -16.92 10.49
C GLU A 617 3.68 -15.38 10.51
N SER A 618 3.14 -14.77 11.55
CA SER A 618 3.17 -13.32 11.75
C SER A 618 4.60 -12.77 11.79
N LEU A 619 5.49 -13.40 12.57
CA LEU A 619 6.90 -13.00 12.66
C LEU A 619 7.62 -13.13 11.31
N GLN A 620 7.38 -14.22 10.57
CA GLN A 620 7.94 -14.41 9.23
C GLN A 620 7.47 -13.32 8.26
N LEU A 621 6.18 -12.96 8.31
CA LEU A 621 5.62 -11.91 7.47
C LEU A 621 6.21 -10.53 7.81
N TYR A 622 6.35 -10.17 9.09
CA TYR A 622 7.02 -8.91 9.46
C TYR A 622 8.49 -8.88 9.05
N GLN A 623 9.20 -10.01 9.11
CA GLN A 623 10.58 -10.10 8.62
C GLN A 623 10.64 -9.90 7.09
N GLN A 624 9.67 -10.43 6.34
CA GLN A 624 9.55 -10.15 4.91
C GLN A 624 9.25 -8.66 4.64
N VAL A 625 8.35 -8.05 5.41
CA VAL A 625 8.06 -6.60 5.34
C VAL A 625 9.33 -5.78 5.61
N LEU A 626 10.06 -6.09 6.69
CA LEU A 626 11.31 -5.41 7.02
C LEU A 626 12.34 -5.53 5.89
N ALA A 627 12.49 -6.73 5.31
CA ALA A 627 13.39 -6.97 4.19
C ALA A 627 13.00 -6.18 2.93
N LEU A 628 11.69 -5.99 2.68
CA LEU A 628 11.20 -5.14 1.61
C LEU A 628 11.50 -3.67 1.90
N LEU A 629 11.12 -3.16 3.08
CA LEU A 629 11.29 -1.73 3.43
C LEU A 629 12.75 -1.28 3.38
N VAL A 630 13.71 -2.11 3.81
CA VAL A 630 15.15 -1.82 3.76
C VAL A 630 15.67 -1.68 2.32
N GLN A 631 14.98 -2.24 1.31
CA GLN A 631 15.37 -2.07 -0.09
C GLN A 631 14.96 -0.70 -0.66
N TYR A 632 13.86 -0.12 -0.15
CA TYR A 632 13.30 1.12 -0.67
C TYR A 632 13.69 2.35 0.14
N TYR A 633 13.90 2.16 1.44
CA TYR A 633 14.14 3.25 2.37
C TYR A 633 15.57 3.27 2.91
N SER A 634 15.99 4.46 3.35
CA SER A 634 17.21 4.60 4.14
C SER A 634 17.09 3.78 5.42
N SER A 635 18.24 3.33 5.96
CA SER A 635 18.27 2.39 7.09
C SER A 635 17.52 2.86 8.34
N ASP A 636 17.26 4.17 8.48
CA ASP A 636 16.59 4.79 9.62
C ASP A 636 15.16 5.25 9.35
N HIS A 637 14.55 4.88 8.22
CA HIS A 637 13.19 5.32 7.91
C HIS A 637 12.16 4.83 8.94
N LEU A 638 11.15 5.66 9.23
CA LEU A 638 10.14 5.40 10.26
C LEU A 638 9.39 4.07 10.04
N ASP A 639 9.10 3.69 8.79
CA ASP A 639 8.43 2.41 8.52
C ASP A 639 9.28 1.19 8.90
N ILE A 640 10.61 1.30 8.81
CA ILE A 640 11.53 0.25 9.28
C ILE A 640 11.45 0.16 10.81
N VAL A 641 11.37 1.31 11.50
CA VAL A 641 11.16 1.36 12.96
C VAL A 641 9.85 0.68 13.33
N HIS A 642 8.74 0.98 12.64
CA HIS A 642 7.44 0.35 12.88
C HIS A 642 7.48 -1.17 12.65
N ALA A 643 8.13 -1.63 11.58
CA ALA A 643 8.30 -3.07 11.33
C ALA A 643 9.10 -3.75 12.47
N LEU A 644 10.17 -3.11 12.98
CA LEU A 644 10.91 -3.61 14.13
C LEU A 644 10.05 -3.65 15.40
N ILE A 645 9.26 -2.61 15.67
CA ILE A 645 8.33 -2.57 16.81
C ILE A 645 7.33 -3.75 16.73
N ASN A 646 6.77 -4.03 15.56
CA ASN A 646 5.83 -5.13 15.38
C ASN A 646 6.49 -6.52 15.58
N ILE A 647 7.74 -6.67 15.11
CA ILE A 647 8.55 -7.88 15.39
C ILE A 647 8.78 -8.01 16.90
N GLY A 648 9.23 -6.95 17.57
CA GLY A 648 9.46 -6.94 19.01
C GLY A 648 8.19 -7.28 19.81
N TYR A 649 7.05 -6.71 19.42
CA TYR A 649 5.76 -7.00 20.05
C TYR A 649 5.35 -8.46 19.88
N THR A 650 5.53 -9.03 18.69
CA THR A 650 5.22 -10.44 18.39
C THR A 650 6.13 -11.39 19.16
N LEU A 651 7.42 -11.05 19.30
CA LEU A 651 8.37 -11.79 20.12
C LEU A 651 7.99 -11.73 21.61
N LEU A 652 7.58 -10.57 22.12
CA LEU A 652 7.23 -10.37 23.52
C LEU A 652 5.94 -11.10 23.91
N ASN A 653 4.88 -10.94 23.13
CA ASN A 653 3.53 -11.41 23.50
C ASN A 653 3.17 -12.76 22.90
N GLY A 654 3.74 -13.11 21.74
CA GLY A 654 3.42 -14.35 21.04
C GLY A 654 4.38 -15.49 21.32
N LYS A 655 5.68 -15.19 21.36
CA LYS A 655 6.75 -16.16 21.64
C LYS A 655 7.28 -16.13 23.07
N GLU A 656 6.81 -15.18 23.88
CA GLU A 656 7.29 -14.93 25.24
C GLU A 656 8.82 -14.89 25.34
N ASN A 657 9.48 -14.27 24.35
CA ASN A 657 10.92 -14.07 24.35
C ASN A 657 11.22 -12.59 24.63
N PRO A 658 11.17 -12.16 25.91
CA PRO A 658 11.34 -10.77 26.26
C PRO A 658 12.76 -10.26 26.05
N GLU A 659 13.77 -11.14 25.96
CA GLU A 659 15.16 -10.75 25.71
C GLU A 659 15.37 -10.33 24.26
N LEU A 660 14.95 -11.15 23.29
CA LEU A 660 15.02 -10.77 21.88
C LEU A 660 14.12 -9.57 21.58
N ALA A 661 12.93 -9.50 22.19
CA ALA A 661 12.05 -8.34 22.06
C ALA A 661 12.73 -7.07 22.57
N LEU A 662 13.37 -7.11 23.75
CA LEU A 662 14.11 -5.98 24.31
C LEU A 662 15.21 -5.49 23.37
N ASN A 663 15.99 -6.40 22.77
CA ASN A 663 17.05 -6.05 21.82
C ASN A 663 16.48 -5.35 20.57
N VAL A 664 15.35 -5.85 20.03
CA VAL A 664 14.69 -5.25 18.87
C VAL A 664 14.13 -3.86 19.20
N PHE A 665 13.48 -3.71 20.36
CA PHE A 665 12.97 -2.41 20.80
C PHE A 665 14.11 -1.40 21.02
N GLN A 666 15.21 -1.80 21.66
CA GLN A 666 16.40 -0.94 21.81
C GLN A 666 16.99 -0.49 20.47
N LYS A 667 17.03 -1.39 19.47
CA LYS A 667 17.46 -1.03 18.12
C LYS A 667 16.55 0.04 17.51
N SER A 668 15.23 -0.16 17.58
CA SER A 668 14.26 0.81 17.08
C SER A 668 14.29 2.15 17.84
N LEU A 669 14.58 2.13 19.15
CA LEU A 669 14.72 3.34 19.97
C LEU A 669 15.95 4.15 19.55
N THR A 670 17.09 3.49 19.38
CA THR A 670 18.32 4.13 18.89
C THR A 670 18.09 4.83 17.54
N MET A 671 17.31 4.21 16.64
CA MET A 671 16.96 4.81 15.35
C MET A 671 16.07 6.04 15.51
N LEU A 672 15.03 5.97 16.35
CA LEU A 672 14.14 7.10 16.64
C LEU A 672 14.91 8.27 17.27
N GLU A 673 15.72 8.03 18.28
CA GLU A 673 16.48 9.08 18.95
C GLU A 673 17.52 9.74 18.04
N ARG A 674 18.13 8.97 17.13
CA ARG A 674 19.13 9.47 16.19
C ARG A 674 18.53 10.29 15.06
N SER A 675 17.47 9.80 14.43
CA SER A 675 16.95 10.35 13.17
C SER A 675 15.68 11.18 13.36
N TYR A 676 14.98 10.99 14.49
CA TYR A 676 13.71 11.65 14.79
C TYR A 676 13.61 12.14 16.25
N PRO A 677 14.56 12.96 16.73
CA PRO A 677 14.60 13.39 18.13
C PRO A 677 13.37 14.20 18.57
N SER A 678 12.62 14.78 17.63
CA SER A 678 11.38 15.53 17.90
C SER A 678 10.11 14.67 17.94
N TYR A 679 10.16 13.38 17.59
CA TYR A 679 9.01 12.46 17.66
C TYR A 679 8.82 11.88 19.06
N HIS A 680 8.52 12.76 20.02
CA HIS A 680 8.35 12.44 21.44
C HIS A 680 7.32 11.31 21.66
N ALA A 681 6.16 11.33 21.00
CA ALA A 681 5.14 10.27 21.13
C ALA A 681 5.66 8.87 20.72
N HIS A 682 6.39 8.79 19.60
CA HIS A 682 6.92 7.53 19.09
C HIS A 682 8.05 7.00 20.00
N ILE A 683 8.92 7.89 20.47
CA ILE A 683 9.98 7.55 21.43
C ILE A 683 9.35 7.06 22.75
N ALA A 684 8.34 7.74 23.27
CA ALA A 684 7.66 7.36 24.52
C ALA A 684 6.97 6.00 24.39
N SER A 685 6.27 5.78 23.27
CA SER A 685 5.62 4.50 22.97
C SER A 685 6.64 3.35 22.92
N ASN A 686 7.81 3.57 22.31
CA ASN A 686 8.85 2.56 22.26
C ASN A 686 9.51 2.30 23.63
N LEU A 687 9.71 3.35 24.44
CA LEU A 687 10.14 3.21 25.83
C LEU A 687 9.13 2.38 26.65
N ASN A 688 7.83 2.59 26.45
CA ASN A 688 6.79 1.77 27.08
C ASN A 688 6.91 0.29 26.68
N LEU A 689 7.24 -0.02 25.43
CA LEU A 689 7.46 -1.40 24.98
C LEU A 689 8.71 -2.02 25.62
N ILE A 690 9.80 -1.26 25.75
CA ILE A 690 11.01 -1.66 26.48
C ILE A 690 10.69 -1.96 27.94
N GLY A 691 9.96 -1.06 28.62
CA GLY A 691 9.51 -1.25 29.99
C GLY A 691 8.64 -2.51 30.13
N ASN A 692 7.78 -2.79 29.14
CA ASN A 692 6.94 -3.99 29.12
C ASN A 692 7.77 -5.27 29.02
N ALA A 693 8.81 -5.27 28.17
CA ALA A 693 9.75 -6.37 28.07
C ALA A 693 10.52 -6.60 29.38
N LEU A 694 11.00 -5.53 30.04
CA LEU A 694 11.67 -5.61 31.34
C LEU A 694 10.75 -6.11 32.45
N ARG A 695 9.49 -5.64 32.49
CA ARG A 695 8.48 -6.11 33.45
C ARG A 695 8.20 -7.61 33.29
N LYS A 696 8.13 -8.11 32.04
CA LYS A 696 7.98 -9.55 31.76
C LYS A 696 9.18 -10.38 32.21
N GLN A 697 10.38 -9.79 32.25
CA GLN A 697 11.59 -10.38 32.86
C GLN A 697 11.66 -10.18 34.39
N THR A 698 10.57 -9.77 35.05
CA THR A 698 10.49 -9.42 36.49
C THR A 698 11.49 -8.34 36.96
N LYS A 699 12.11 -7.60 36.04
CA LYS A 699 13.02 -6.48 36.31
C LYS A 699 12.22 -5.19 36.56
N PHE A 700 11.42 -5.20 37.62
CA PHE A 700 10.43 -4.15 37.88
C PHE A 700 11.02 -2.75 38.08
N ASP A 701 12.16 -2.62 38.77
CA ASP A 701 12.76 -1.31 39.02
C ASP A 701 13.33 -0.68 37.75
N GLN A 702 13.97 -1.47 36.89
CA GLN A 702 14.43 -1.02 35.57
C GLN A 702 13.26 -0.66 34.66
N ALA A 703 12.16 -1.44 34.70
CA ALA A 703 10.95 -1.11 33.96
C ALA A 703 10.38 0.25 34.41
N LEU A 704 10.28 0.49 35.73
CA LEU A 704 9.82 1.76 36.27
C LEU A 704 10.73 2.93 35.89
N GLU A 705 12.05 2.74 35.86
CA GLU A 705 12.99 3.77 35.38
C GLU A 705 12.68 4.18 33.93
N ILE A 706 12.50 3.20 33.05
CA ILE A 706 12.18 3.44 31.64
C ILE A 706 10.79 4.08 31.47
N TYR A 707 9.77 3.63 32.20
CA TYR A 707 8.45 4.26 32.15
C TYR A 707 8.47 5.70 32.68
N ASN A 708 9.22 5.98 33.74
CA ASN A 708 9.35 7.34 34.25
C ASN A 708 10.09 8.25 33.25
N ARG A 709 11.06 7.71 32.49
CA ARG A 709 11.68 8.42 31.38
C ARG A 709 10.65 8.77 30.29
N ALA A 710 9.80 7.82 29.90
CA ALA A 710 8.73 8.05 28.93
C ALA A 710 7.73 9.10 29.45
N LEU A 711 7.28 8.95 30.70
CA LEU A 711 6.30 9.84 31.34
C LEU A 711 6.84 11.26 31.43
N LYS A 712 8.08 11.44 31.87
CA LYS A 712 8.71 12.75 31.97
C LYS A 712 8.76 13.44 30.61
N MET A 713 9.19 12.71 29.57
CA MET A 713 9.25 13.26 28.22
C MET A 713 7.86 13.65 27.68
N GLN A 714 6.83 12.88 28.01
CA GLN A 714 5.45 13.22 27.68
C GLN A 714 4.95 14.43 28.47
N GLU A 715 5.25 14.55 29.77
CA GLU A 715 4.88 15.68 30.62
C GLU A 715 5.61 16.98 30.25
N ASP A 716 6.83 16.88 29.72
CA ASP A 716 7.61 18.04 29.24
C ASP A 716 7.00 18.63 27.95
N TYR A 717 6.30 17.82 27.15
CA TYR A 717 5.74 18.23 25.85
C TYR A 717 4.22 18.44 25.88
N TYR A 718 3.48 17.60 26.60
CA TYR A 718 2.04 17.62 26.67
C TYR A 718 1.53 18.22 27.99
N SER A 719 0.29 18.72 27.97
CA SER A 719 -0.41 19.08 29.19
C SER A 719 -0.47 17.87 30.16
N PRO A 720 -0.39 18.08 31.49
CA PRO A 720 -0.51 17.00 32.48
C PRO A 720 -1.82 16.18 32.40
N LYS A 721 -2.82 16.71 31.67
CA LYS A 721 -4.12 16.09 31.42
C LYS A 721 -4.25 15.44 30.04
N HIS A 722 -3.19 15.37 29.25
CA HIS A 722 -3.23 14.90 27.87
C HIS A 722 -3.32 13.36 27.77
N ILE A 723 -4.07 12.86 26.80
CA ILE A 723 -4.35 11.43 26.63
C ILE A 723 -3.10 10.55 26.40
N GLU A 724 -2.05 11.09 25.79
CA GLU A 724 -0.79 10.38 25.53
C GLU A 724 -0.11 9.81 26.79
N LEU A 725 -0.42 10.33 27.98
CA LEU A 725 0.15 9.84 29.24
C LEU A 725 -0.50 8.52 29.71
N VAL A 726 -1.70 8.18 29.22
CA VAL A 726 -2.54 7.08 29.73
C VAL A 726 -1.83 5.73 29.71
N ASP A 727 -1.18 5.39 28.61
CA ASP A 727 -0.52 4.08 28.46
C ASP A 727 0.67 3.94 29.41
N THR A 728 1.49 4.99 29.50
CA THR A 728 2.64 5.04 30.41
C THR A 728 2.19 4.92 31.87
N LEU A 729 1.18 5.70 32.28
CA LEU A 729 0.62 5.65 33.64
C LEU A 729 0.02 4.28 33.97
N THR A 730 -0.65 3.66 33.00
CA THR A 730 -1.21 2.30 33.14
C THR A 730 -0.11 1.27 33.31
N ASN A 731 0.95 1.34 32.53
CA ASN A 731 2.10 0.43 32.62
C ASN A 731 2.84 0.58 33.98
N ILE A 732 3.01 1.81 34.47
CA ILE A 732 3.55 2.08 35.81
C ILE A 732 2.64 1.44 36.87
N SER A 733 1.32 1.68 36.79
CA SER A 733 0.34 1.11 37.73
C SER A 733 0.44 -0.42 37.79
N HIS A 734 0.45 -1.09 36.63
CA HIS A 734 0.58 -2.54 36.61
C HIS A 734 1.92 -3.02 37.19
N THR A 735 3.02 -2.30 36.94
CA THR A 735 4.34 -2.67 37.45
C THR A 735 4.41 -2.54 38.96
N LEU A 736 3.86 -1.46 39.53
CA LEU A 736 3.72 -1.29 40.97
C LEU A 736 2.81 -2.35 41.59
N SER A 737 1.73 -2.73 40.90
CA SER A 737 0.86 -3.83 41.31
C SER A 737 1.60 -5.17 41.35
N SER A 738 2.51 -5.44 40.41
CA SER A 738 3.37 -6.63 40.43
C SER A 738 4.40 -6.61 41.55
N GLN A 739 4.80 -5.43 42.05
CA GLN A 739 5.63 -5.27 43.25
C GLN A 739 4.80 -5.25 44.56
N GLU A 740 3.52 -5.61 44.52
CA GLU A 740 2.58 -5.55 45.66
C GLU A 740 2.37 -4.14 46.25
N LYS A 741 2.80 -3.08 45.56
CA LYS A 741 2.59 -1.66 45.95
C LYS A 741 1.21 -1.17 45.49
N VAL A 742 0.16 -1.83 45.96
CA VAL A 742 -1.21 -1.67 45.43
C VAL A 742 -1.76 -0.25 45.60
N ASP A 743 -1.50 0.41 46.73
CA ASP A 743 -2.00 1.77 46.97
C ASP A 743 -1.35 2.81 46.05
N GLN A 744 -0.06 2.65 45.73
CA GLN A 744 0.61 3.52 44.75
C GLN A 744 0.07 3.27 43.34
N ALA A 745 -0.12 2.01 42.96
CA ALA A 745 -0.71 1.64 41.67
C ALA A 745 -2.09 2.28 41.46
N LEU A 746 -2.90 2.36 42.53
CA LEU A 746 -4.22 2.97 42.49
C LEU A 746 -4.17 4.46 42.16
N LEU A 747 -3.19 5.21 42.69
CA LEU A 747 -3.02 6.64 42.38
C LEU A 747 -2.79 6.86 40.87
N PHE A 748 -1.97 6.03 40.24
CA PHE A 748 -1.73 6.09 38.79
C PHE A 748 -2.99 5.72 37.99
N CYS A 749 -3.76 4.72 38.42
CA CYS A 749 -5.07 4.42 37.80
C CYS A 749 -6.07 5.58 37.94
N GLN A 750 -6.14 6.23 39.11
CA GLN A 750 -7.02 7.38 39.32
C GLN A 750 -6.64 8.57 38.45
N ARG A 751 -5.33 8.83 38.30
CA ARG A 751 -4.82 9.84 37.38
C ARG A 751 -5.20 9.51 35.93
N THR A 752 -5.03 8.25 35.53
CA THR A 752 -5.43 7.75 34.20
C THR A 752 -6.92 7.97 33.94
N LEU A 753 -7.77 7.60 34.90
CA LEU A 753 -9.22 7.79 34.80
C LEU A 753 -9.58 9.27 34.68
N THR A 754 -8.94 10.14 35.46
CA THR A 754 -9.17 11.59 35.44
C THR A 754 -8.81 12.19 34.08
N ILE A 755 -7.71 11.74 33.47
CA ILE A 755 -7.30 12.16 32.12
C ILE A 755 -8.36 11.75 31.11
N GLN A 756 -8.71 10.46 31.09
CA GLN A 756 -9.70 9.92 30.17
C GLN A 756 -11.07 10.59 30.29
N GLN A 757 -11.52 10.93 31.51
CA GLN A 757 -12.80 11.61 31.73
C GLN A 757 -12.84 13.07 31.25
N ASN A 758 -11.69 13.70 30.99
CA ASN A 758 -11.67 15.04 30.39
C ASN A 758 -11.90 15.00 28.88
N ASP A 759 -11.38 13.95 28.22
CA ASP A 759 -11.33 13.86 26.75
C ASP A 759 -12.41 12.95 26.18
N TYR A 760 -12.92 12.00 26.98
CA TYR A 760 -13.90 11.02 26.56
C TYR A 760 -15.24 11.15 27.26
N SER A 761 -16.32 10.75 26.56
CA SER A 761 -17.63 10.52 27.18
C SER A 761 -17.55 9.40 28.21
N SER A 762 -18.48 9.40 29.18
CA SER A 762 -18.51 8.41 30.26
C SER A 762 -18.71 6.96 29.78
N ASP A 763 -19.23 6.76 28.57
CA ASP A 763 -19.44 5.45 27.96
C ASP A 763 -18.34 5.05 26.95
N HIS A 764 -17.23 5.79 26.90
CA HIS A 764 -16.13 5.46 26.01
C HIS A 764 -15.37 4.19 26.44
N ILE A 765 -15.03 3.34 25.49
CA ILE A 765 -14.43 2.02 25.75
C ILE A 765 -13.11 2.08 26.53
N ASN A 766 -12.29 3.13 26.35
CA ASN A 766 -10.99 3.24 27.03
C ASN A 766 -11.12 3.41 28.55
N ILE A 767 -12.22 4.03 29.01
CA ILE A 767 -12.53 4.13 30.44
C ILE A 767 -12.79 2.72 31.01
N SER A 768 -13.33 1.81 30.19
CA SER A 768 -13.63 0.44 30.63
C SER A 768 -12.37 -0.35 31.04
N TYR A 769 -11.25 -0.13 30.36
CA TYR A 769 -9.98 -0.77 30.71
C TYR A 769 -9.44 -0.29 32.05
N THR A 770 -9.54 1.02 32.30
CA THR A 770 -9.11 1.62 33.57
C THR A 770 -9.96 1.11 34.74
N PHE A 771 -11.27 0.99 34.56
CA PHE A 771 -12.14 0.36 35.57
C PHE A 771 -11.76 -1.09 35.85
N ASN A 772 -11.47 -1.90 34.82
CA ASN A 772 -10.97 -3.25 35.02
C ASN A 772 -9.64 -3.31 35.77
N ASN A 773 -8.71 -2.39 35.46
CA ASN A 773 -7.45 -2.27 36.19
C ASN A 773 -7.69 -1.95 37.67
N MET A 774 -8.60 -1.01 37.97
CA MET A 774 -8.98 -0.70 39.35
C MET A 774 -9.65 -1.89 40.04
N GLY A 775 -10.52 -2.63 39.36
CA GLY A 775 -11.14 -3.85 39.89
C GLY A 775 -10.11 -4.91 40.29
N ASN A 776 -9.11 -5.15 39.45
CA ASN A 776 -7.99 -6.05 39.76
C ASN A 776 -7.18 -5.57 40.97
N LEU A 777 -6.96 -4.26 41.12
CA LEU A 777 -6.28 -3.70 42.30
C LEU A 777 -7.12 -3.89 43.57
N MET A 778 -8.44 -3.67 43.51
CA MET A 778 -9.33 -3.90 44.65
C MET A 778 -9.38 -5.38 45.04
N GLU A 779 -9.34 -6.29 44.07
CA GLU A 779 -9.26 -7.73 44.30
C GLU A 779 -7.98 -8.10 45.05
N LYS A 780 -6.81 -7.54 44.67
CA LYS A 780 -5.56 -7.70 45.42
C LYS A 780 -5.62 -7.15 46.85
N LYS A 781 -6.38 -6.07 47.09
CA LYS A 781 -6.67 -5.57 48.45
C LYS A 781 -7.64 -6.45 49.24
N LYS A 782 -8.20 -7.49 48.62
CA LYS A 782 -9.30 -8.32 49.15
C LYS A 782 -10.60 -7.54 49.38
N GLU A 783 -10.76 -6.39 48.72
CA GLU A 783 -11.97 -5.58 48.73
C GLU A 783 -12.94 -6.06 47.63
N PHE A 784 -13.39 -7.31 47.76
CA PHE A 784 -14.08 -8.02 46.68
C PHE A 784 -15.38 -7.36 46.19
N THR A 785 -16.15 -6.72 47.08
CA THR A 785 -17.39 -6.02 46.70
C THR A 785 -17.10 -4.84 45.76
N GLN A 786 -16.06 -4.06 46.06
CA GLN A 786 -15.65 -2.95 45.19
C GLN A 786 -15.04 -3.48 43.89
N ALA A 787 -14.27 -4.57 43.95
CA ALA A 787 -13.73 -5.21 42.75
C ALA A 787 -14.84 -5.61 41.76
N ILE A 788 -15.92 -6.24 42.25
CA ILE A 788 -17.08 -6.60 41.42
C ILE A 788 -17.75 -5.36 40.81
N GLN A 789 -17.95 -4.29 41.58
CA GLN A 789 -18.52 -3.04 41.06
C GLN A 789 -17.67 -2.45 39.93
N PHE A 790 -16.35 -2.39 40.14
CA PHE A 790 -15.41 -1.90 39.12
C PHE A 790 -15.34 -2.78 37.88
N HIS A 791 -15.65 -4.07 37.95
CA HIS A 791 -15.73 -4.94 36.77
C HIS A 791 -17.12 -4.96 36.11
N GLN A 792 -18.20 -4.68 36.83
CA GLN A 792 -19.55 -4.68 36.27
C GLN A 792 -19.86 -3.43 35.43
N GLN A 793 -19.40 -2.25 35.87
CA GLN A 793 -19.53 -1.01 35.10
C GLN A 793 -18.95 -1.11 33.68
N PRO A 794 -17.70 -1.56 33.47
CA PRO A 794 -17.11 -1.67 32.13
C PRO A 794 -17.78 -2.74 31.27
N LEU A 795 -18.37 -3.79 31.86
CA LEU A 795 -19.02 -4.86 31.10
C LEU A 795 -20.21 -4.33 30.28
N ALA A 796 -20.98 -3.37 30.81
CA ALA A 796 -22.10 -2.76 30.09
C ALA A 796 -21.62 -1.93 28.89
N ILE A 797 -20.56 -1.14 29.08
CA ILE A 797 -19.92 -0.35 28.02
C ILE A 797 -19.41 -1.29 26.91
N GLN A 798 -18.67 -2.33 27.29
CA GLN A 798 -18.09 -3.29 26.35
C GLN A 798 -19.15 -4.06 25.56
N LYS A 799 -20.25 -4.50 26.19
CA LYS A 799 -21.36 -5.17 25.49
C LYS A 799 -22.10 -4.25 24.51
N LYS A 800 -22.15 -2.94 24.79
CA LYS A 800 -22.69 -1.95 23.86
C LYS A 800 -21.76 -1.75 22.67
N CYS A 801 -20.45 -1.68 22.88
CA CYS A 801 -19.46 -1.51 21.81
C CYS A 801 -19.26 -2.78 20.96
N PHE A 802 -19.36 -3.97 21.56
CA PHE A 802 -19.09 -5.25 20.91
C PHE A 802 -20.27 -6.22 21.05
N PRO A 803 -21.39 -5.98 20.35
CA PRO A 803 -22.61 -6.77 20.49
C PRO A 803 -22.44 -8.24 20.02
N LEU A 804 -21.52 -8.49 19.08
CA LEU A 804 -21.20 -9.84 18.58
C LEU A 804 -20.21 -10.60 19.48
N GLY A 805 -19.64 -9.96 20.49
CA GLY A 805 -18.57 -10.52 21.33
C GLY A 805 -17.18 -9.98 20.98
N HIS A 806 -16.28 -9.94 21.98
CA HIS A 806 -14.89 -9.47 21.84
C HIS A 806 -14.05 -9.94 23.03
N SER A 807 -12.74 -10.10 22.84
CA SER A 807 -11.77 -10.51 23.88
C SER A 807 -11.81 -9.69 25.16
N THR A 808 -12.22 -8.43 25.08
CA THR A 808 -12.32 -7.52 26.23
C THR A 808 -13.48 -7.88 27.15
N ILE A 809 -14.64 -8.29 26.59
CA ILE A 809 -15.77 -8.81 27.36
C ILE A 809 -15.35 -10.10 28.06
N ILE A 810 -14.65 -10.99 27.33
CA ILE A 810 -14.12 -12.25 27.87
C ILE A 810 -13.21 -11.98 29.07
N ALA A 811 -12.27 -11.04 28.95
CA ALA A 811 -11.37 -10.67 30.04
C ALA A 811 -12.13 -10.17 31.27
N THR A 812 -13.10 -9.26 31.09
CA THR A 812 -13.93 -8.74 32.18
C THR A 812 -14.73 -9.83 32.89
N LEU A 813 -15.39 -10.72 32.13
CA LEU A 813 -16.14 -11.85 32.69
C LEU A 813 -15.21 -12.77 33.49
N LYS A 814 -13.99 -13.03 33.00
CA LYS A 814 -12.99 -13.81 33.73
C LYS A 814 -12.50 -13.11 35.00
N PHE A 815 -12.35 -11.79 35.00
CA PHE A 815 -12.00 -11.05 36.21
C PHE A 815 -13.11 -11.20 37.25
N ILE A 816 -14.37 -10.97 36.89
CA ILE A 816 -15.53 -11.18 37.78
C ILE A 816 -15.56 -12.63 38.31
N GLY A 817 -15.41 -13.62 37.44
CA GLY A 817 -15.36 -15.03 37.85
C GLY A 817 -14.21 -15.33 38.82
N THR A 818 -13.07 -14.66 38.66
CA THR A 818 -11.92 -14.80 39.56
C THR A 818 -12.21 -14.22 40.93
N VAL A 819 -12.88 -13.05 41.01
CA VAL A 819 -13.31 -12.48 42.29
C VAL A 819 -14.24 -13.45 43.03
N PHE A 820 -15.26 -13.98 42.34
CA PHE A 820 -16.20 -14.94 42.94
C PHE A 820 -15.51 -16.24 43.38
N LYS A 821 -14.58 -16.76 42.59
CA LYS A 821 -13.77 -17.94 42.96
C LYS A 821 -12.96 -17.67 44.24
N ASN A 822 -12.36 -16.48 44.37
CA ASN A 822 -11.58 -16.11 45.56
C ASN A 822 -12.46 -15.88 46.79
N GLN A 823 -13.75 -15.56 46.60
CA GLN A 823 -14.77 -15.58 47.65
C GLN A 823 -15.34 -16.98 47.94
N CYS A 824 -14.82 -18.04 47.29
CA CYS A 824 -15.35 -19.41 47.35
C CYS A 824 -16.80 -19.56 46.83
N GLN A 825 -17.29 -18.60 46.04
CA GLN A 825 -18.61 -18.64 45.38
C GLN A 825 -18.48 -19.32 44.01
N TYR A 826 -18.23 -20.63 44.04
CA TYR A 826 -17.86 -21.40 42.85
C TYR A 826 -18.94 -21.48 41.76
N ASP A 827 -20.21 -21.53 42.11
CA ASP A 827 -21.29 -21.59 41.11
C ASP A 827 -21.39 -20.31 40.29
N GLN A 828 -21.27 -19.14 40.95
CA GLN A 828 -21.25 -17.84 40.28
C GLN A 828 -19.98 -17.69 39.42
N ALA A 829 -18.82 -18.10 39.95
CA ALA A 829 -17.58 -18.10 39.18
C ALA A 829 -17.69 -18.93 37.88
N LEU A 830 -18.29 -20.13 37.99
CA LEU A 830 -18.49 -21.02 36.85
C LEU A 830 -19.45 -20.42 35.81
N GLU A 831 -20.50 -19.71 36.24
CA GLU A 831 -21.43 -19.02 35.34
C GLU A 831 -20.69 -17.99 34.46
N TYR A 832 -19.90 -17.11 35.09
CA TYR A 832 -19.14 -16.09 34.36
C TYR A 832 -18.07 -16.69 33.45
N TYR A 833 -17.35 -17.73 33.89
CA TYR A 833 -16.37 -18.41 33.03
C TYR A 833 -17.03 -19.13 31.85
N LYS A 834 -18.24 -19.68 32.00
CA LYS A 834 -19.01 -20.27 30.88
C LYS A 834 -19.51 -19.21 29.91
N GLN A 835 -19.97 -18.04 30.38
CA GLN A 835 -20.28 -16.91 29.50
C GLN A 835 -19.04 -16.47 28.71
N ALA A 836 -17.88 -16.41 29.37
CA ALA A 836 -16.61 -16.12 28.69
C ALA A 836 -16.20 -17.21 27.68
N LEU A 837 -16.61 -18.47 27.91
CA LEU A 837 -16.36 -19.57 26.97
C LEU A 837 -17.19 -19.42 25.71
N ASP A 838 -18.50 -19.17 25.86
CA ASP A 838 -19.43 -19.02 24.75
C ASP A 838 -18.99 -17.89 23.79
N ILE A 839 -18.49 -16.78 24.33
CA ILE A 839 -17.94 -15.69 23.51
C ILE A 839 -16.62 -16.11 22.86
N ASN A 840 -15.70 -16.76 23.59
CA ASN A 840 -14.43 -17.23 23.02
C ASN A 840 -14.64 -18.22 21.86
N GLU A 841 -15.60 -19.13 21.96
CA GLU A 841 -15.89 -20.13 20.92
C GLU A 841 -16.51 -19.49 19.67
N LYS A 842 -17.08 -18.28 19.78
CA LYS A 842 -17.56 -17.48 18.64
C LYS A 842 -16.44 -16.65 18.00
N CYS A 843 -15.57 -16.04 18.80
CA CYS A 843 -14.50 -15.17 18.33
C CYS A 843 -13.29 -15.93 17.77
N PHE A 844 -13.00 -17.12 18.30
CA PHE A 844 -11.74 -17.82 18.00
C PHE A 844 -11.95 -19.25 17.48
N PRO A 845 -11.04 -19.74 16.61
CA PRO A 845 -11.02 -21.15 16.21
C PRO A 845 -10.90 -22.10 17.40
N SER A 846 -11.37 -23.33 17.26
CA SER A 846 -11.41 -24.32 18.35
C SER A 846 -10.03 -24.71 18.93
N ASN A 847 -8.95 -24.39 18.23
CA ASN A 847 -7.56 -24.60 18.68
C ASN A 847 -6.86 -23.33 19.17
N HIS A 848 -7.59 -22.23 19.38
CA HIS A 848 -6.98 -20.97 19.81
C HIS A 848 -6.54 -21.00 21.27
N VAL A 849 -5.38 -20.40 21.58
CA VAL A 849 -4.76 -20.44 22.91
C VAL A 849 -5.59 -19.75 24.01
N GLN A 850 -6.48 -18.81 23.66
CA GLN A 850 -7.38 -18.17 24.63
C GLN A 850 -8.41 -19.15 25.22
N LEU A 851 -8.85 -20.16 24.44
CA LEU A 851 -9.76 -21.20 24.93
C LEU A 851 -9.11 -22.01 26.05
N ALA A 852 -7.82 -22.33 25.92
CA ALA A 852 -7.08 -23.09 26.94
C ALA A 852 -7.07 -22.37 28.30
N SER A 853 -6.85 -21.05 28.31
CA SER A 853 -6.87 -20.26 29.53
C SER A 853 -8.26 -20.23 30.19
N ASN A 854 -9.33 -20.26 29.39
CA ASN A 854 -10.69 -20.31 29.91
C ASN A 854 -11.04 -21.70 30.47
N PHE A 855 -10.66 -22.77 29.76
CA PHE A 855 -10.80 -24.15 30.22
C PHE A 855 -10.06 -24.42 31.53
N ILE A 856 -8.84 -23.88 31.71
CA ILE A 856 -8.11 -23.97 32.98
C ILE A 856 -8.87 -23.28 34.11
N SER A 857 -9.48 -22.13 33.84
CA SER A 857 -10.27 -21.40 34.86
C SER A 857 -11.50 -22.20 35.29
N ILE A 858 -12.22 -22.78 34.32
CA ILE A 858 -13.37 -23.66 34.57
C ILE A 858 -12.94 -24.93 35.33
N GLY A 859 -11.89 -25.61 34.88
CA GLY A 859 -11.38 -26.83 35.50
C GLY A 859 -10.91 -26.60 36.93
N ALA A 860 -10.27 -25.46 37.22
CA ALA A 860 -9.87 -25.12 38.59
C ALA A 860 -11.08 -24.94 39.53
N VAL A 861 -12.16 -24.29 39.07
CA VAL A 861 -13.40 -24.16 39.85
C VAL A 861 -14.07 -25.51 40.07
N LEU A 862 -14.18 -26.34 39.02
CA LEU A 862 -14.76 -27.69 39.12
C LEU A 862 -13.95 -28.59 40.06
N SER A 863 -12.63 -28.50 40.04
CA SER A 863 -11.77 -29.22 41.00
C SER A 863 -12.01 -28.75 42.43
N ALA A 864 -12.27 -27.45 42.66
CA ALA A 864 -12.61 -26.93 43.98
C ALA A 864 -14.01 -27.36 44.45
N GLN A 865 -14.91 -27.65 43.50
CA GLN A 865 -16.22 -28.29 43.75
C GLN A 865 -16.16 -29.82 43.86
N GLU A 866 -14.97 -30.42 43.88
CA GLU A 866 -14.75 -31.87 43.90
C GLU A 866 -15.29 -32.64 42.66
N LYS A 867 -15.61 -31.93 41.57
CA LYS A 867 -16.02 -32.51 40.28
C LYS A 867 -14.80 -32.85 39.42
N PHE A 868 -13.96 -33.77 39.91
CA PHE A 868 -12.64 -34.02 39.34
C PHE A 868 -12.65 -34.52 37.89
N THR A 869 -13.60 -35.37 37.51
CA THR A 869 -13.69 -35.91 36.14
C THR A 869 -14.00 -34.81 35.12
N GLU A 870 -14.96 -33.94 35.41
CA GLU A 870 -15.28 -32.78 34.57
C GLU A 870 -14.11 -31.79 34.54
N ALA A 871 -13.44 -31.56 35.68
CA ALA A 871 -12.28 -30.69 35.76
C ALA A 871 -11.14 -31.17 34.85
N LEU A 872 -10.84 -32.48 34.87
CA LEU A 872 -9.80 -33.08 34.04
C LEU A 872 -10.15 -33.04 32.55
N ASP A 873 -11.42 -33.18 32.17
CA ASP A 873 -11.84 -33.03 30.76
C ASP A 873 -11.46 -31.65 30.22
N PHE A 874 -11.85 -30.59 30.92
CA PHE A 874 -11.49 -29.21 30.53
C PHE A 874 -9.99 -28.98 30.53
N GLN A 875 -9.27 -29.43 31.56
CA GLN A 875 -7.82 -29.23 31.65
C GLN A 875 -7.05 -30.00 30.56
N ASN A 876 -7.49 -31.21 30.19
CA ASN A 876 -6.89 -31.98 29.10
C ASN A 876 -7.18 -31.35 27.73
N ARG A 877 -8.37 -30.78 27.52
CA ARG A 877 -8.66 -29.97 26.33
C ARG A 877 -7.73 -28.76 26.25
N ALA A 878 -7.48 -28.09 27.37
CA ALA A 878 -6.52 -26.98 27.44
C ALA A 878 -5.08 -27.43 27.11
N LEU A 879 -4.68 -28.60 27.62
CA LEU A 879 -3.36 -29.19 27.38
C LEU A 879 -3.16 -29.51 25.90
N ALA A 880 -4.14 -30.17 25.27
CA ALA A 880 -4.09 -30.51 23.85
C ALA A 880 -3.98 -29.26 22.96
N ILE A 881 -4.71 -28.18 23.30
CA ILE A 881 -4.58 -26.90 22.59
C ILE A 881 -3.16 -26.34 22.73
N ARG A 882 -2.60 -26.32 23.94
CA ARG A 882 -1.27 -25.75 24.19
C ARG A 882 -0.15 -26.58 23.55
N GLU A 883 -0.22 -27.91 23.63
CA GLU A 883 0.76 -28.81 22.98
C GLU A 883 0.74 -28.69 21.45
N LYS A 884 -0.40 -28.35 20.85
CA LYS A 884 -0.50 -28.13 19.40
C LYS A 884 0.09 -26.80 18.95
N ASN A 885 -0.02 -25.75 19.76
CA ASN A 885 0.35 -24.38 19.36
C ASN A 885 1.72 -23.94 19.87
N TYR A 886 2.28 -24.62 20.87
CA TYR A 886 3.56 -24.27 21.47
C TYR A 886 4.59 -25.39 21.34
N PRO A 887 5.91 -25.06 21.34
CA PRO A 887 6.96 -26.04 21.50
C PRO A 887 6.77 -26.91 22.75
N SER A 888 7.28 -28.14 22.73
CA SER A 888 7.07 -29.12 23.80
C SER A 888 7.61 -28.71 25.17
N ASP A 889 8.52 -27.75 25.21
CA ASP A 889 9.14 -27.15 26.39
C ASP A 889 8.58 -25.78 26.75
N HIS A 890 7.39 -25.41 26.24
CA HIS A 890 6.77 -24.13 26.56
C HIS A 890 6.15 -24.12 27.97
N VAL A 891 6.36 -23.02 28.71
CA VAL A 891 5.92 -22.89 30.11
C VAL A 891 4.42 -23.08 30.31
N PHE A 892 3.57 -22.61 29.40
CA PHE A 892 2.13 -22.84 29.50
C PHE A 892 1.73 -24.32 29.47
N ILE A 893 2.51 -25.20 28.84
CA ILE A 893 2.28 -26.65 28.92
C ILE A 893 2.54 -27.12 30.36
N ALA A 894 3.66 -26.71 30.96
CA ALA A 894 3.99 -26.99 32.36
C ALA A 894 2.91 -26.48 33.31
N HIS A 895 2.43 -25.24 33.14
CA HIS A 895 1.36 -24.68 33.96
C HIS A 895 0.06 -25.50 33.87
N THR A 896 -0.29 -25.97 32.67
CA THR A 896 -1.46 -26.83 32.46
C THR A 896 -1.29 -28.16 33.17
N LEU A 897 -0.12 -28.77 33.03
CA LEU A 897 0.24 -30.03 33.68
C LEU A 897 0.18 -29.90 35.21
N THR A 898 0.61 -28.78 35.78
CA THR A 898 0.46 -28.51 37.22
C THR A 898 -1.01 -28.47 37.66
N HIS A 899 -1.92 -27.88 36.87
CA HIS A 899 -3.36 -27.90 37.19
C HIS A 899 -3.96 -29.31 37.07
N VAL A 900 -3.59 -30.07 36.03
CA VAL A 900 -3.97 -31.48 35.86
C VAL A 900 -3.49 -32.30 37.06
N ALA A 901 -2.20 -32.18 37.39
CA ALA A 901 -1.57 -32.90 38.49
C ALA A 901 -2.22 -32.61 39.84
N ARG A 902 -2.54 -31.33 40.12
CA ARG A 902 -3.25 -30.93 41.34
C ARG A 902 -4.65 -31.52 41.43
N THR A 903 -5.35 -31.58 40.30
CA THR A 903 -6.69 -32.19 40.23
C THR A 903 -6.61 -33.70 40.48
N LEU A 904 -5.64 -34.39 39.87
CA LEU A 904 -5.35 -35.81 40.11
C LEU A 904 -4.95 -36.08 41.57
N PHE A 905 -4.14 -35.21 42.17
CA PHE A 905 -3.79 -35.31 43.59
C PHE A 905 -5.02 -35.21 44.50
N ASN A 906 -5.92 -34.26 44.22
CA ASN A 906 -7.18 -34.11 44.95
C ASN A 906 -8.13 -35.30 44.72
N GLN A 907 -8.11 -35.89 43.52
CA GLN A 907 -8.82 -37.14 43.20
C GLN A 907 -8.18 -38.39 43.84
N LYS A 908 -7.02 -38.24 44.50
CA LYS A 908 -6.23 -39.32 45.13
C LYS A 908 -5.59 -40.30 44.15
N THR A 909 -5.42 -39.92 42.89
CA THR A 909 -4.69 -40.70 41.86
C THR A 909 -3.22 -40.27 41.83
N TYR A 910 -2.51 -40.55 42.94
CA TYR A 910 -1.18 -39.98 43.22
C TYR A 910 -0.10 -40.33 42.18
N HIS A 911 -0.11 -41.56 41.62
CA HIS A 911 0.87 -41.93 40.59
C HIS A 911 0.77 -41.08 39.32
N GLN A 912 -0.46 -40.81 38.85
CA GLN A 912 -0.68 -39.98 37.66
C GLN A 912 -0.40 -38.49 37.94
N ALA A 913 -0.68 -38.04 39.17
CA ALA A 913 -0.30 -36.70 39.62
C ALA A 913 1.22 -36.53 39.60
N LEU A 914 1.97 -37.53 40.10
CA LEU A 914 3.44 -37.52 40.11
C LEU A 914 4.00 -37.43 38.69
N GLU A 915 3.49 -38.24 37.75
CA GLU A 915 3.92 -38.20 36.34
C GLU A 915 3.71 -36.81 35.71
N SER A 916 2.54 -36.21 35.96
CA SER A 916 2.20 -34.88 35.44
C SER A 916 3.07 -33.78 36.05
N TYR A 917 3.32 -33.82 37.37
CA TYR A 917 4.22 -32.87 38.03
C TYR A 917 5.67 -33.04 37.57
N GLN A 918 6.14 -34.27 37.36
CA GLN A 918 7.49 -34.52 36.86
C GLN A 918 7.66 -34.00 35.42
N ARG A 919 6.64 -34.14 34.59
CA ARG A 919 6.64 -33.57 33.25
C ARG A 919 6.66 -32.04 33.30
N ALA A 920 5.92 -31.43 34.23
CA ALA A 920 5.92 -29.98 34.44
C ALA A 920 7.28 -29.45 34.91
N ILE A 921 7.92 -30.09 35.90
CA ILE A 921 9.20 -29.60 36.44
C ILE A 921 10.33 -29.63 35.39
N ASN A 922 10.40 -30.69 34.59
CA ASN A 922 11.39 -30.81 33.52
C ASN A 922 11.27 -29.69 32.47
N ILE A 923 10.08 -29.11 32.32
CA ILE A 923 9.86 -27.94 31.46
C ILE A 923 10.27 -26.67 32.21
N TYR A 924 9.79 -26.48 33.44
CA TYR A 924 10.13 -25.29 34.23
C TYR A 924 11.64 -25.11 34.42
N GLU A 925 12.39 -26.17 34.71
CA GLU A 925 13.86 -26.14 34.85
C GLU A 925 14.61 -25.71 33.58
N LYS A 926 13.99 -25.88 32.39
CA LYS A 926 14.56 -25.40 31.13
C LYS A 926 14.24 -23.93 30.87
N CYS A 927 13.07 -23.48 31.31
CA CYS A 927 12.57 -22.13 31.05
C CYS A 927 13.04 -21.10 32.08
N TYR A 928 13.28 -21.54 33.32
CA TYR A 928 13.47 -20.64 34.45
C TYR A 928 14.78 -20.93 35.20
N PRO A 929 15.37 -19.91 35.85
CA PRO A 929 16.44 -20.13 36.81
C PRO A 929 15.90 -20.92 38.02
N SER A 930 16.80 -21.62 38.73
CA SER A 930 16.44 -22.56 39.79
C SER A 930 15.67 -21.95 40.97
N ASP A 931 15.76 -20.64 41.17
CA ASP A 931 15.09 -19.89 42.23
C ASP A 931 13.65 -19.44 41.86
N HIS A 932 13.16 -19.82 40.68
CA HIS A 932 11.83 -19.41 40.23
C HIS A 932 10.71 -20.07 41.06
N THR A 933 9.74 -19.25 41.48
CA THR A 933 8.62 -19.66 42.34
C THR A 933 7.81 -20.85 41.82
N ASP A 934 7.65 -20.99 40.49
CA ASP A 934 6.97 -22.15 39.90
C ASP A 934 7.76 -23.45 40.05
N ILE A 935 9.10 -23.42 39.99
CA ILE A 935 9.94 -24.60 40.24
C ILE A 935 9.79 -25.02 41.71
N ILE A 936 9.96 -24.05 42.62
CA ILE A 936 9.83 -24.25 44.07
C ILE A 936 8.47 -24.85 44.43
N SER A 937 7.39 -24.27 43.89
CA SER A 937 6.03 -24.75 44.12
C SER A 937 5.83 -26.17 43.58
N ASN A 938 6.38 -26.47 42.40
CA ASN A 938 6.23 -27.79 41.78
C ASN A 938 7.08 -28.86 42.49
N LEU A 939 8.28 -28.52 42.99
CA LEU A 939 9.09 -29.39 43.87
C LEU A 939 8.31 -29.75 45.15
N ASN A 940 7.71 -28.75 45.81
CA ASN A 940 6.87 -28.99 46.98
C ASN A 940 5.67 -29.89 46.67
N ASN A 941 5.00 -29.66 45.55
CA ASN A 941 3.88 -30.51 45.12
C ASN A 941 4.32 -31.96 44.84
N ILE A 942 5.52 -32.16 44.26
CA ILE A 942 6.10 -33.51 44.07
C ILE A 942 6.38 -34.16 45.43
N GLY A 943 6.98 -33.42 46.37
CA GLY A 943 7.19 -33.87 47.74
C GLY A 943 5.90 -34.31 48.43
N ASP A 944 4.84 -33.51 48.33
CA ASP A 944 3.52 -33.83 48.89
C ASP A 944 2.92 -35.12 48.29
N VAL A 945 3.08 -35.33 46.98
CA VAL A 945 2.61 -36.55 46.30
C VAL A 945 3.40 -37.76 46.77
N LEU A 946 4.72 -37.65 46.88
CA LEU A 946 5.59 -38.73 47.36
C LEU A 946 5.31 -39.09 48.83
N TYR A 947 5.03 -38.09 49.66
CA TYR A 947 4.58 -38.30 51.04
C TYR A 947 3.29 -39.12 51.10
N ARG A 948 2.32 -38.82 50.22
CA ARG A 948 1.06 -39.58 50.12
C ARG A 948 1.22 -40.98 49.53
N LEU A 949 2.34 -41.26 48.88
CA LEU A 949 2.74 -42.58 48.37
C LEU A 949 3.66 -43.35 49.34
N ASP A 950 3.81 -42.88 50.58
CA ASP A 950 4.67 -43.46 51.62
C ASP A 950 6.18 -43.48 51.26
N LYS A 951 6.61 -42.59 50.35
CA LYS A 951 8.02 -42.43 49.93
C LYS A 951 8.68 -41.27 50.67
N TYR A 952 8.80 -41.39 51.98
CA TYR A 952 9.16 -40.27 52.86
C TYR A 952 10.57 -39.71 52.60
N ASP A 953 11.56 -40.55 52.31
CA ASP A 953 12.94 -40.09 52.05
C ASP A 953 13.05 -39.30 50.74
N GLU A 954 12.36 -39.76 49.68
CA GLU A 954 12.27 -39.04 48.41
C GLU A 954 11.53 -37.70 48.60
N ALA A 955 10.40 -37.72 49.35
CA ALA A 955 9.62 -36.52 49.65
C ALA A 955 10.45 -35.46 50.38
N LEU A 956 11.20 -35.85 51.40
CA LEU A 956 12.08 -34.95 52.15
C LEU A 956 13.10 -34.28 51.23
N THR A 957 13.71 -35.05 50.31
CA THR A 957 14.68 -34.51 49.35
C THR A 957 14.07 -33.40 48.48
N TYR A 958 12.86 -33.59 47.97
CA TYR A 958 12.18 -32.58 47.15
C TYR A 958 11.78 -31.33 47.96
N HIS A 959 11.34 -31.50 49.22
CA HIS A 959 11.06 -30.37 50.09
C HIS A 959 12.32 -29.59 50.49
N GLU A 960 13.44 -30.28 50.73
CA GLU A 960 14.73 -29.64 50.99
C GLU A 960 15.23 -28.86 49.78
N GLN A 961 15.06 -29.41 48.56
CA GLN A 961 15.37 -28.70 47.32
C GLN A 961 14.49 -27.48 47.09
N ALA A 962 13.23 -27.53 47.50
CA ALA A 962 12.32 -26.37 47.43
C ALA A 962 12.64 -25.30 48.48
N LEU A 963 13.26 -25.70 49.60
CA LEU A 963 13.63 -24.80 50.70
C LEU A 963 14.97 -24.11 50.47
N ALA A 964 15.92 -24.80 49.84
CA ALA A 964 17.23 -24.30 49.46
C ALA A 964 17.14 -23.25 48.35
#